data_AF-A0A962KNI0-F1
#
_entry.id   AF-A0A962KNI0-F1
#
_cell.length_a   1.000
_cell.length_b   1.000
_cell.length_c   1.000
_cell.angle_alpha   90.00
_cell.angle_beta   90.00
_cell.angle_gamma   90.00
#
_symmetry.space_group_name_H-M   'P 1'
#
loop_
_entity.id
_entity.type
_entity.pdbx_description
1 polymer ?
#
loop_
_entity_poly.entity_id
_entity_poly.type
_entity_poly.pdbx_seq_one_letter_code
_entity_poly.pdbx_strand_id
1 'polypeptide(L)'
;MTRTVAVPLRIIFQLLLVLVAIFLADILQDKVAFIPEFIVQLPEVDYTRRDFHTVIVYFLAVYAVLFTLQTVWLGGWRPGSAPSTVQQLYGLAAGFAVSAILIFITSAIAFDPNFIVGIAVLTAALFLLVFLVASWMEDTSWWSNVGALCTGMVRRLFTVSGVLIVLLAVSPGIMAKLYVSDRAFANYVTQIRIWFSHSDQSGYVLVNALGGRLFTQPMMVRSDPVDAARLYVLERHGRVLVLDYPGGGEAQVVLDIRDEVGDVESENGALGLAFHPQFGQPESPSAGDFFLYYTSVHDGQQVNRLSRFTVGETAAVTAQSEVPLMQLPREPSGFHNGGTLEFGADGFLYMAIGEGVHPKGARDQSQTLRGGILRIDVDCAASARSRPPSRQPAAGKTANYCIPLDNPFLHVDELMEEYWAIGLRNPYRGAFDQNTGWFWVGDVGSTQWEEINVVRAGGNYQFPFIEGYEPTTIARPSQVWGTEREPLYAYVHTAYDRAVVGGFVYAGEQFPALKGRYIFADNYSSRVFSMPATGQRVDAVEPVVTANQYAQRGTSSLTQLGNGDILLTTLGRSGAATGEVLRLVPDDAATGPLPAPAATGTDAPVTAQEIRELYVANCARCHGLAGDGQGPDAGLLQVPLPDFRSPQYQSAVDFETMRRVIVEGGPAANLSPLMPSWGHLLTDDEVVGLIRLIRQFDPNNESDQGAG
;
A
#
# COMPACT_ATOMS: atom_id res chain seq x y z
N MET A 1 10.68 59.73 5.67
CA MET A 1 9.56 58.82 5.34
C MET A 1 9.93 57.46 5.92
N THR A 2 9.24 56.78 6.83
CA THR A 2 7.86 56.81 7.34
C THR A 2 7.84 56.24 8.78
N ARG A 3 7.53 57.09 9.78
CA ARG A 3 7.03 56.57 11.07
C ARG A 3 5.55 56.25 10.85
N THR A 4 5.15 55.05 11.31
CA THR A 4 3.80 54.45 11.28
C THR A 4 3.26 54.04 9.92
N VAL A 5 3.94 53.11 9.24
CA VAL A 5 3.17 52.08 8.51
C VAL A 5 2.26 51.39 9.52
N ALA A 6 0.95 51.36 9.27
CA ALA A 6 -0.02 50.74 10.17
C ALA A 6 0.38 49.28 10.44
N VAL A 7 0.32 48.84 11.70
CA VAL A 7 0.64 47.47 12.13
C VAL A 7 0.08 46.39 11.20
N PRO A 8 -1.18 46.47 10.72
CA PRO A 8 -1.73 45.50 9.76
C PRO A 8 -0.95 45.42 8.44
N LEU A 9 -0.47 46.55 7.91
CA LEU A 9 0.25 46.58 6.63
C LEU A 9 1.63 45.90 6.73
N ARG A 10 2.27 45.92 7.92
CA ARG A 10 3.52 45.19 8.16
C ARG A 10 3.30 43.68 8.17
N ILE A 11 2.26 43.22 8.85
CA ILE A 11 1.90 41.80 8.90
C ILE A 11 1.55 41.29 7.50
N ILE A 12 0.75 42.06 6.73
CA ILE A 12 0.41 41.72 5.34
C ILE A 12 1.66 41.61 4.48
N PHE A 13 2.60 42.55 4.60
CA PHE A 13 3.87 42.49 3.86
C PHE A 13 4.69 41.25 4.22
N GLN A 14 4.78 40.90 5.52
CA GLN A 14 5.49 39.69 5.96
C GLN A 14 4.82 38.42 5.43
N LEU A 15 3.48 38.35 5.43
CA LEU A 15 2.74 37.21 4.87
C LEU A 15 2.93 37.09 3.35
N LEU A 16 3.00 38.22 2.63
CA LEU A 16 3.31 38.22 1.21
C LEU A 16 4.69 37.60 0.93
N LEU A 17 5.69 37.89 1.75
CA LEU A 17 7.02 37.28 1.60
C LEU A 17 6.98 35.76 1.82
N VAL A 18 6.21 35.28 2.80
CA VAL A 18 6.00 33.84 3.02
C VAL A 18 5.29 33.22 1.81
N LEU A 19 4.23 33.86 1.29
CA LEU A 19 3.52 33.38 0.10
C LEU A 19 4.45 33.28 -1.12
N VAL A 20 5.25 34.31 -1.37
CA VAL A 20 6.24 34.31 -2.46
C VAL A 20 7.27 33.20 -2.26
N ALA A 21 7.74 32.96 -1.03
CA ALA A 21 8.64 31.85 -0.74
C ALA A 21 8.01 30.49 -1.06
N ILE A 22 6.72 30.29 -0.75
CA ILE A 22 6.01 29.04 -1.06
C ILE A 22 5.95 28.81 -2.57
N PHE A 23 5.56 29.82 -3.36
CA PHE A 23 5.55 29.72 -4.82
C PHE A 23 6.94 29.49 -5.42
N LEU A 24 7.96 30.17 -4.91
CA LEU A 24 9.33 29.97 -5.38
C LEU A 24 9.86 28.58 -5.01
N ALA A 25 9.52 28.06 -3.83
CA ALA A 25 9.90 26.72 -3.40
C ALA A 25 9.33 25.67 -4.34
N ASP A 26 8.04 25.78 -4.67
CA ASP A 26 7.33 24.91 -5.61
C ASP A 26 7.98 24.92 -7.00
N ILE A 27 8.16 26.12 -7.58
CA ILE A 27 8.75 26.28 -8.91
C ILE A 27 10.20 25.78 -8.97
N LEU A 28 11.02 26.08 -7.96
CA LEU A 28 12.43 25.71 -7.97
C LEU A 28 12.63 24.22 -7.65
N GLN A 29 11.76 23.64 -6.81
CA GLN A 29 11.82 22.21 -6.52
C GLN A 29 11.42 21.41 -7.76
N ASP A 30 10.30 21.76 -8.40
CA ASP A 30 9.79 21.13 -9.62
C ASP A 30 10.80 21.19 -10.78
N LYS A 31 11.46 22.33 -10.98
CA LYS A 31 12.30 22.53 -12.18
C LYS A 31 13.74 22.09 -12.05
N VAL A 32 14.33 22.19 -10.86
CA VAL A 32 15.78 22.07 -10.69
C VAL A 32 16.21 21.38 -9.40
N ALA A 33 15.29 20.82 -8.59
CA ALA A 33 15.60 20.13 -7.32
C ALA A 33 16.63 20.90 -6.47
N PHE A 34 16.37 22.19 -6.22
CA PHE A 34 17.38 23.10 -5.68
C PHE A 34 17.85 22.77 -4.25
N ILE A 35 17.12 21.93 -3.53
CA ILE A 35 17.56 21.38 -2.25
C ILE A 35 18.51 20.21 -2.52
N PRO A 36 19.81 20.33 -2.20
CA PRO A 36 20.76 19.27 -2.45
C PRO A 36 20.41 17.99 -1.69
N GLU A 37 20.61 16.84 -2.33
CA GLU A 37 20.33 15.50 -1.76
C GLU A 37 21.03 15.23 -0.43
N PHE A 38 22.15 15.91 -0.13
CA PHE A 38 22.85 15.76 1.15
C PHE A 38 22.14 16.47 2.32
N ILE A 39 21.19 17.37 2.05
CA ILE A 39 20.40 18.07 3.08
C ILE A 39 19.22 17.19 3.53
N VAL A 40 18.55 16.53 2.59
CA VAL A 40 17.45 15.58 2.86
C VAL A 40 17.47 14.46 1.81
N GLN A 41 17.60 13.20 2.25
CA GLN A 41 17.47 12.00 1.41
C GLN A 41 16.13 11.32 1.67
N LEU A 42 15.05 11.90 1.14
CA LEU A 42 13.73 11.28 1.20
C LEU A 42 13.22 11.08 -0.24
N PRO A 43 12.54 9.96 -0.53
CA PRO A 43 12.05 9.67 -1.87
C PRO A 43 11.10 10.78 -2.35
N GLU A 44 11.24 11.19 -3.61
CA GLU A 44 10.34 12.14 -4.24
C GLU A 44 8.92 11.56 -4.26
N VAL A 45 7.94 12.38 -3.87
CA VAL A 45 6.52 12.03 -3.90
C VAL A 45 5.81 13.05 -4.77
N ASP A 46 5.02 12.59 -5.73
CA ASP A 46 4.25 13.48 -6.60
C ASP A 46 3.29 14.33 -5.78
N TYR A 47 3.46 15.65 -5.91
CA TYR A 47 2.70 16.63 -5.18
C TYR A 47 1.54 17.15 -6.04
N THR A 48 0.30 16.89 -5.64
CA THR A 48 -0.85 17.31 -6.45
C THR A 48 -1.11 18.82 -6.30
N ARG A 49 -1.61 19.48 -7.35
CA ARG A 49 -2.03 20.90 -7.26
C ARG A 49 -3.11 21.16 -6.20
N ARG A 50 -3.84 20.13 -5.77
CA ARG A 50 -4.83 20.20 -4.70
C ARG A 50 -4.16 20.37 -3.33
N ASP A 51 -2.97 19.82 -3.14
CA ASP A 51 -2.21 19.90 -1.90
C ASP A 51 -1.54 21.27 -1.71
N PHE A 52 -1.20 21.95 -2.81
CA PHE A 52 -0.64 23.31 -2.83
C PHE A 52 -1.46 24.33 -2.06
N HIS A 53 -2.78 24.28 -2.23
CA HIS A 53 -3.68 25.15 -1.50
C HIS A 53 -3.58 24.91 0.02
N THR A 54 -3.51 23.66 0.44
CA THR A 54 -3.46 23.31 1.86
C THR A 54 -2.15 23.78 2.48
N VAL A 55 -1.01 23.59 1.83
CA VAL A 55 0.28 24.11 2.33
C VAL A 55 0.25 25.63 2.50
N ILE A 56 -0.30 26.37 1.53
CA ILE A 56 -0.50 27.82 1.65
C ILE A 56 -1.33 28.16 2.90
N VAL A 57 -2.47 27.49 3.11
CA VAL A 57 -3.36 27.76 4.23
C VAL A 57 -2.65 27.55 5.57
N TYR A 58 -1.99 26.40 5.76
CA TYR A 58 -1.30 26.09 7.02
C TYR A 58 -0.18 27.07 7.32
N PHE A 59 0.70 27.34 6.35
CA PHE A 59 1.79 28.28 6.54
C PHE A 59 1.27 29.70 6.79
N LEU A 60 0.35 30.21 5.96
CA LEU A 60 -0.14 31.58 6.17
C LEU A 60 -0.90 31.74 7.49
N ALA A 61 -1.68 30.74 7.91
CA ALA A 61 -2.40 30.79 9.18
C ALA A 61 -1.45 30.83 10.39
N VAL A 62 -0.48 29.91 10.44
CA VAL A 62 0.52 29.84 11.53
C VAL A 62 1.35 31.13 11.59
N TYR A 63 1.83 31.59 10.44
CA TYR A 63 2.65 32.80 10.38
C TYR A 63 1.84 34.07 10.68
N ALA A 64 0.55 34.13 10.34
CA ALA A 64 -0.31 35.26 10.70
C ALA A 64 -0.45 35.39 12.22
N VAL A 65 -0.68 34.27 12.92
CA VAL A 65 -0.71 34.24 14.39
C VAL A 65 0.64 34.66 14.96
N LEU A 66 1.73 34.10 14.45
CA LEU A 66 3.09 34.38 14.93
C LEU A 66 3.46 35.86 14.75
N PHE A 67 3.23 36.45 13.57
CA PHE A 67 3.53 37.85 13.30
C PHE A 67 2.66 38.80 14.12
N THR A 68 1.40 38.44 14.35
CA THR A 68 0.51 39.22 15.22
C THR A 68 1.04 39.23 16.65
N LEU A 69 1.41 38.07 17.20
CA LEU A 69 1.99 37.96 18.54
C LEU A 69 3.32 38.72 18.63
N GLN A 70 4.22 38.57 17.67
CA GLN A 70 5.47 39.33 17.67
C GLN A 70 5.23 40.84 17.60
N THR A 71 4.22 41.28 16.85
CA THR A 71 3.94 42.70 16.73
C THR A 71 3.33 43.29 18.01
N VAL A 72 2.40 42.58 18.63
CA VAL A 72 1.74 43.02 19.87
C VAL A 72 2.70 43.00 21.06
N TRP A 73 3.52 41.94 21.19
CA TRP A 73 4.30 41.69 22.40
C TRP A 73 5.74 42.18 22.31
N LEU A 74 6.31 42.28 21.11
CA LEU A 74 7.74 42.52 20.90
C LEU A 74 8.00 43.77 20.05
N GLY A 75 6.96 44.54 19.74
CA GLY A 75 7.05 45.80 19.00
C GLY A 75 7.20 45.65 17.48
N GLY A 76 7.07 44.43 16.96
CA GLY A 76 7.07 44.11 15.54
C GLY A 76 8.43 44.19 14.86
N TRP A 77 8.53 43.56 13.69
CA TRP A 77 9.75 43.58 12.89
C TRP A 77 10.05 44.97 12.33
N ARG A 78 11.33 45.34 12.35
CA ARG A 78 11.85 46.59 11.78
C ARG A 78 12.87 46.25 10.69
N PRO A 79 12.54 46.45 9.41
CA PRO A 79 13.49 46.26 8.31
C PRO A 79 14.79 47.04 8.60
N GLY A 80 15.95 46.41 8.37
CA GLY A 80 17.27 47.03 8.61
C GLY A 80 17.82 46.92 10.05
N SER A 81 16.99 46.58 11.04
CA SER A 81 17.45 46.42 12.44
C SER A 81 17.92 44.99 12.73
N ALA A 82 19.22 44.80 12.95
CA ALA A 82 19.81 43.49 13.22
C ALA A 82 19.15 42.73 14.39
N PRO A 83 18.91 43.33 15.59
CA PRO A 83 18.22 42.63 16.68
C PRO A 83 16.81 42.17 16.32
N SER A 84 16.05 43.00 15.59
CA SER A 84 14.69 42.65 15.18
C SER A 84 14.67 41.58 14.09
N THR A 85 15.66 41.58 13.18
CA THR A 85 15.80 40.55 12.14
C THR A 85 16.24 39.22 12.74
N VAL A 86 17.17 39.20 13.71
CA VAL A 86 17.49 37.97 14.45
C VAL A 86 16.24 37.39 15.10
N GLN A 87 15.44 38.22 15.77
CA GLN A 87 14.20 37.77 16.38
C GLN A 87 13.18 37.25 15.36
N GLN A 88 13.08 37.91 14.22
CA GLN A 88 12.24 37.50 13.11
C GLN A 88 12.65 36.13 12.59
N LEU A 89 13.94 35.91 12.26
CA LEU A 89 14.45 34.65 11.71
C LEU A 89 14.19 33.44 12.62
N TYR A 90 14.37 33.60 13.94
CA TYR A 90 14.03 32.55 14.91
C TYR A 90 12.51 32.32 15.00
N GLY A 91 11.71 33.38 14.86
CA GLY A 91 10.26 33.25 14.73
C GLY A 91 9.84 32.50 13.46
N LEU A 92 10.48 32.78 12.33
CA LEU A 92 10.24 32.05 11.08
C LEU A 92 10.60 30.56 11.25
N ALA A 93 11.72 30.23 11.90
CA ALA A 93 12.10 28.84 12.18
C ALA A 93 11.05 28.10 13.04
N ALA A 94 10.52 28.76 14.08
CA ALA A 94 9.45 28.19 14.89
C ALA A 94 8.13 28.07 14.09
N GLY A 95 7.76 29.08 13.30
CA GLY A 95 6.58 29.05 12.45
C GLY A 95 6.65 27.95 11.39
N PHE A 96 7.82 27.77 10.77
CA PHE A 96 8.10 26.67 9.85
C PHE A 96 7.89 25.32 10.53
N ALA A 97 8.52 25.09 11.69
CA ALA A 97 8.43 23.82 12.39
C ALA A 97 6.99 23.46 12.76
N VAL A 98 6.25 24.41 13.33
CA VAL A 98 4.84 24.22 13.69
C VAL A 98 4.00 23.94 12.46
N SER A 99 4.20 24.68 11.36
CA SER A 99 3.47 24.46 10.10
C SER A 99 3.76 23.06 9.54
N ALA A 100 5.03 22.67 9.48
CA ALA A 100 5.46 21.38 8.97
C ALA A 100 4.92 20.22 9.82
N ILE A 101 4.98 20.32 11.15
CA ILE A 101 4.43 19.31 12.08
C ILE A 101 2.91 19.20 11.92
N LEU A 102 2.21 20.34 11.85
CA LEU A 102 0.75 20.35 11.66
C LEU A 102 0.38 19.67 10.34
N ILE A 103 1.01 20.05 9.24
CA ILE A 103 0.79 19.41 7.93
C ILE A 103 1.09 17.91 8.03
N PHE A 104 2.21 17.55 8.63
CA PHE A 104 2.64 16.17 8.79
C PHE A 104 1.67 15.33 9.64
N ILE A 105 0.98 15.91 10.63
CA ILE A 105 0.09 15.17 11.53
C ILE A 105 -1.37 15.21 11.07
N THR A 106 -1.82 16.33 10.52
CA THR A 106 -3.26 16.63 10.34
C THR A 106 -3.72 16.63 8.89
N SER A 107 -2.80 16.55 7.93
CA SER A 107 -3.15 16.52 6.50
C SER A 107 -2.93 15.15 5.88
N ALA A 108 -3.65 14.89 4.79
CA ALA A 108 -3.46 13.71 3.94
C ALA A 108 -2.49 13.95 2.77
N ILE A 109 -1.85 15.13 2.75
CA ILE A 109 -0.96 15.57 1.68
C ILE A 109 0.27 14.67 1.62
N ALA A 110 0.70 14.33 0.40
CA ALA A 110 2.03 13.83 0.14
C ALA A 110 3.08 14.82 0.68
N PHE A 111 3.73 14.47 1.79
CA PHE A 111 4.72 15.33 2.42
C PHE A 111 6.02 15.28 1.60
N ASP A 112 6.17 16.14 0.59
CA ASP A 112 7.45 16.37 -0.07
C ASP A 112 8.38 17.14 0.90
N PRO A 113 9.40 16.48 1.47
CA PRO A 113 10.26 17.08 2.48
C PRO A 113 11.15 18.18 1.87
N ASN A 114 11.52 18.04 0.60
CA ASN A 114 12.40 18.98 -0.09
C ASN A 114 11.65 20.28 -0.37
N PHE A 115 10.44 20.19 -0.90
CA PHE A 115 9.55 21.35 -1.05
C PHE A 115 9.33 22.05 0.29
N ILE A 116 8.96 21.32 1.34
CA ILE A 116 8.69 21.89 2.67
C ILE A 116 9.93 22.59 3.24
N VAL A 117 11.12 21.97 3.17
CA VAL A 117 12.39 22.61 3.58
C VAL A 117 12.72 23.82 2.71
N GLY A 118 12.42 23.76 1.41
CA GLY A 118 12.57 24.86 0.47
C GLY A 118 11.81 26.12 0.90
N ILE A 119 10.59 25.97 1.44
CA ILE A 119 9.82 27.09 2.00
C ILE A 119 10.60 27.77 3.12
N ALA A 120 11.22 27.01 4.04
CA ALA A 120 11.99 27.57 5.16
C ALA A 120 13.19 28.39 4.66
N VAL A 121 13.98 27.82 3.74
CA VAL A 121 15.19 28.43 3.18
C VAL A 121 14.84 29.72 2.45
N LEU A 122 13.85 29.67 1.55
CA LEU A 122 13.47 30.83 0.75
C LEU A 122 12.80 31.92 1.60
N THR A 123 12.00 31.54 2.60
CA THR A 123 11.43 32.52 3.54
C THR A 123 12.55 33.25 4.30
N ALA A 124 13.52 32.53 4.85
CA ALA A 124 14.67 33.16 5.51
C ALA A 124 15.47 34.06 4.56
N ALA A 125 15.73 33.59 3.34
CA ALA A 125 16.46 34.35 2.32
C ALA A 125 15.78 35.66 1.93
N LEU A 126 14.46 35.66 1.74
CA LEU A 126 13.69 36.87 1.42
C LEU A 126 13.73 37.90 2.56
N PHE A 127 13.61 37.45 3.81
CA PHE A 127 13.72 38.35 4.97
C PHE A 127 15.14 38.90 5.16
N LEU A 128 16.17 38.10 4.89
CA LEU A 128 17.56 38.54 4.86
C LEU A 128 17.80 39.57 3.75
N LEU A 129 17.25 39.34 2.55
CA LEU A 129 17.33 40.29 1.44
C LEU A 129 16.71 41.64 1.81
N VAL A 130 15.51 41.64 2.42
CA VAL A 130 14.87 42.88 2.90
C VAL A 130 15.74 43.58 3.95
N PHE A 131 16.37 42.83 4.87
CA PHE A 131 17.30 43.40 5.83
C PHE A 131 18.52 44.05 5.15
N LEU A 132 19.14 43.38 4.18
CA LEU A 132 20.32 43.89 3.46
C LEU A 132 19.99 45.16 2.67
N VAL A 133 18.86 45.16 1.95
CA VAL A 133 18.39 46.32 1.18
C VAL A 133 18.05 47.48 2.11
N ALA A 134 17.28 47.24 3.18
CA ALA A 134 16.92 48.28 4.13
C ALA A 134 18.15 48.86 4.85
N SER A 135 19.09 47.99 5.30
CA SER A 135 20.33 48.44 5.94
C SER A 135 21.22 49.23 4.98
N TRP A 136 21.23 48.90 3.69
CA TRP A 136 21.98 49.65 2.68
C TRP A 136 21.35 51.02 2.42
N MET A 137 20.01 51.08 2.34
CA MET A 137 19.28 52.34 2.15
C MET A 137 19.37 53.30 3.33
N GLU A 138 19.60 52.80 4.55
CA GLU A 138 19.72 53.61 5.76
C GLU A 138 21.13 54.23 5.97
N ASP A 139 22.06 54.07 5.01
CA ASP A 139 23.39 54.70 4.94
C ASP A 139 24.25 54.57 6.21
N THR A 140 24.04 53.49 6.95
CA THR A 140 24.86 53.12 8.11
C THR A 140 25.91 52.10 7.69
N SER A 141 27.03 52.03 8.43
CA SER A 141 28.14 51.08 8.20
C SER A 141 27.65 49.64 7.96
N TRP A 142 27.37 49.30 6.71
CA TRP A 142 26.64 48.10 6.31
C TRP A 142 27.27 46.82 6.85
N TRP A 143 28.60 46.77 6.83
CA TRP A 143 29.38 45.68 7.41
C TRP A 143 29.21 45.51 8.92
N SER A 144 28.98 46.60 9.66
CA SER A 144 28.74 46.52 11.11
C SER A 144 27.34 45.98 11.41
N ASN A 145 26.33 46.33 10.62
CA ASN A 145 24.98 45.78 10.77
C ASN A 145 24.93 44.30 10.38
N VAL A 146 25.63 43.90 9.31
CA VAL A 146 25.80 42.49 8.95
C VAL A 146 26.55 41.74 10.07
N GLY A 147 27.63 42.32 10.61
CA GLY A 147 28.34 41.77 11.77
C GLY A 147 27.46 41.63 13.01
N ALA A 148 26.61 42.62 13.30
CA ALA A 148 25.64 42.60 14.39
C ALA A 148 24.55 41.53 14.20
N LEU A 149 24.11 41.31 12.95
CA LEU A 149 23.20 40.23 12.61
C LEU A 149 23.84 38.87 12.89
N CYS A 150 25.05 38.63 12.37
CA CYS A 150 25.77 37.36 12.55
C CYS A 150 26.07 37.08 14.03
N THR A 151 26.61 38.06 14.75
CA THR A 151 26.88 37.94 16.19
C THR A 151 25.61 37.76 17.01
N GLY A 152 24.52 38.46 16.64
CA GLY A 152 23.21 38.29 17.26
C GLY A 152 22.61 36.90 17.04
N MET A 153 22.72 36.36 15.83
CA MET A 153 22.32 34.98 15.50
C MET A 153 23.08 33.98 16.38
N VAL A 154 24.41 34.09 16.45
CA VAL A 154 25.27 33.22 17.26
C VAL A 154 24.95 33.34 18.74
N ARG A 155 24.85 34.56 19.27
CA ARG A 155 24.54 34.79 20.69
C ARG A 155 23.19 34.18 21.07
N ARG A 156 22.20 34.26 20.19
CA ARG A 156 20.87 33.71 20.45
C ARG A 156 20.88 32.18 20.52
N LEU A 157 21.77 31.49 19.80
CA LEU A 157 21.94 30.03 19.91
C LEU A 157 22.29 29.58 21.34
N PHE A 158 22.96 30.43 22.12
CA PHE A 158 23.34 30.13 23.51
C PHE A 158 22.29 30.56 24.55
N THR A 159 21.12 31.03 24.11
CA THR A 159 19.99 31.31 25.02
C THR A 159 19.07 30.10 25.12
N VAL A 160 18.43 29.89 26.26
CA VAL A 160 17.44 28.81 26.45
C VAL A 160 16.38 28.84 25.34
N SER A 161 15.84 30.03 25.04
CA SER A 161 14.85 30.20 23.96
C SER A 161 15.40 29.88 22.57
N GLY A 162 16.67 30.20 22.29
CA GLY A 162 17.28 29.93 21.00
C GLY A 162 17.55 28.44 20.79
N VAL A 163 18.07 27.76 21.82
CA VAL A 163 18.25 26.29 21.81
C VAL A 163 16.92 25.59 21.57
N LEU A 164 15.86 25.96 22.30
CA LEU A 164 14.53 25.34 22.14
C LEU A 164 13.96 25.54 20.72
N ILE A 165 14.12 26.74 20.13
CA ILE A 165 13.68 27.00 18.76
C ILE A 165 14.46 26.18 17.74
N VAL A 166 15.78 26.02 17.93
CA VAL A 166 16.59 25.19 17.03
C VAL A 166 16.18 23.72 17.14
N LEU A 167 15.98 23.20 18.35
CA LEU A 167 15.48 21.84 18.55
C LEU A 167 14.11 21.63 17.88
N LEU A 168 13.21 22.59 18.02
CA LEU A 168 11.91 22.58 17.34
C LEU A 168 12.06 22.66 15.81
N ALA A 169 12.96 23.49 15.30
CA ALA A 169 13.19 23.65 13.86
C ALA A 169 13.71 22.37 13.18
N VAL A 170 14.45 21.54 13.91
CA VAL A 170 14.99 20.27 13.42
C VAL A 170 13.98 19.13 13.57
N SER A 171 12.97 19.26 14.44
CA SER A 171 12.03 18.17 14.75
C SER A 171 11.22 17.64 13.55
N PRO A 172 10.77 18.45 12.56
CA PRO A 172 10.09 17.89 11.39
C PRO A 172 10.98 16.93 10.60
N GLY A 173 12.27 17.24 10.44
CA GLY A 173 13.22 16.38 9.75
C GLY A 173 13.50 15.08 10.52
N ILE A 174 13.61 15.16 11.85
CA ILE A 174 13.73 13.98 12.72
C ILE A 174 12.48 13.11 12.62
N MET A 175 11.29 13.72 12.69
CA MET A 175 10.02 12.99 12.57
C MET A 175 9.86 12.34 11.20
N ALA A 176 10.20 13.02 10.11
CA ALA A 176 10.15 12.46 8.77
C ALA A 176 11.11 11.27 8.64
N LYS A 177 12.34 11.41 9.16
CA LYS A 177 13.31 10.30 9.21
C LYS A 177 12.77 9.12 10.02
N LEU A 178 12.29 9.35 11.26
CA LEU A 178 11.72 8.32 12.11
C LEU A 178 10.50 7.66 11.47
N TYR A 179 9.63 8.41 10.79
CA TYR A 179 8.46 7.86 10.10
C TYR A 179 8.83 6.91 8.97
N VAL A 180 9.96 7.14 8.29
CA VAL A 180 10.45 6.26 7.23
C VAL A 180 11.29 5.11 7.79
N SER A 181 12.06 5.36 8.85
CA SER A 181 13.02 4.38 9.39
C SER A 181 12.47 3.49 10.51
N ASP A 182 11.38 3.89 11.16
CA ASP A 182 10.77 3.22 12.31
C ASP A 182 9.25 3.01 12.09
N ARG A 183 8.85 1.74 11.90
CA ARG A 183 7.46 1.34 11.67
C ARG A 183 6.57 1.53 12.88
N ALA A 184 7.09 1.45 14.12
CA ALA A 184 6.28 1.71 15.31
C ALA A 184 5.96 3.20 15.44
N PHE A 185 6.95 4.06 15.18
CA PHE A 185 6.73 5.50 15.07
C PHE A 185 5.81 5.84 13.90
N ALA A 186 6.01 5.23 12.74
CA ALA A 186 5.09 5.36 11.61
C ALA A 186 3.67 4.93 11.99
N ASN A 187 3.52 3.85 12.75
CA ASN A 187 2.23 3.41 13.29
C ASN A 187 1.62 4.45 14.21
N TYR A 188 2.36 4.98 15.19
CA TYR A 188 1.85 6.02 16.09
C TYR A 188 1.41 7.25 15.33
N VAL A 189 2.22 7.72 14.38
CA VAL A 189 1.89 8.85 13.52
C VAL A 189 0.66 8.53 12.67
N THR A 190 0.57 7.33 12.09
CA THR A 190 -0.60 6.87 11.32
C THR A 190 -1.84 6.78 12.19
N GLN A 191 -1.77 6.32 13.44
CA GLN A 191 -2.89 6.31 14.37
C GLN A 191 -3.35 7.73 14.72
N ILE A 192 -2.41 8.64 14.97
CA ILE A 192 -2.72 10.06 15.21
C ILE A 192 -3.38 10.67 13.97
N ARG A 193 -2.84 10.39 12.78
CA ARG A 193 -3.38 10.83 11.51
C ARG A 193 -4.78 10.29 11.24
N ILE A 194 -5.00 8.99 11.48
CA ILE A 194 -6.32 8.36 11.41
C ILE A 194 -7.24 9.09 12.38
N TRP A 195 -6.81 9.35 13.63
CA TRP A 195 -7.56 10.13 14.63
C TRP A 195 -8.03 11.49 14.09
N PHE A 196 -7.15 12.27 13.47
CA PHE A 196 -7.51 13.57 12.87
C PHE A 196 -8.28 13.47 11.54
N SER A 197 -8.20 12.35 10.84
CA SER A 197 -8.89 12.09 9.56
C SER A 197 -10.01 11.06 9.71
N HIS A 198 -10.59 10.94 10.91
CA HIS A 198 -11.83 10.20 11.09
C HIS A 198 -12.86 10.82 10.16
N SER A 199 -13.31 10.02 9.20
CA SER A 199 -14.56 10.36 8.52
C SER A 199 -15.66 10.24 9.55
N ASP A 200 -16.58 11.22 9.59
CA ASP A 200 -17.80 11.10 10.37
C ASP A 200 -18.45 9.78 9.96
N GLN A 201 -18.40 8.78 10.85
CA GLN A 201 -18.85 7.44 10.51
C GLN A 201 -20.32 7.53 10.13
N SER A 202 -20.65 7.07 8.92
CA SER A 202 -22.03 6.71 8.62
C SER A 202 -22.45 5.69 9.67
N GLY A 203 -23.67 5.79 10.22
CA GLY A 203 -24.13 5.13 11.47
C GLY A 203 -24.05 3.59 11.50
N TYR A 204 -22.86 3.05 11.29
CA TYR A 204 -22.46 1.67 11.21
C TYR A 204 -21.11 1.50 11.92
N VAL A 205 -20.92 0.33 12.49
CA VAL A 205 -19.66 -0.10 13.10
C VAL A 205 -19.32 -1.51 12.62
N LEU A 206 -18.09 -1.93 12.89
CA LEU A 206 -17.60 -3.28 12.59
C LEU A 206 -17.47 -4.08 13.86
N VAL A 207 -18.05 -5.29 13.87
CA VAL A 207 -17.95 -6.25 14.96
C VAL A 207 -17.37 -7.57 14.46
N ASN A 208 -16.63 -8.31 15.30
CA ASN A 208 -16.12 -9.60 14.88
C ASN A 208 -17.29 -10.56 14.55
N ALA A 209 -17.25 -11.15 13.36
CA ALA A 209 -18.33 -11.96 12.80
C ALA A 209 -18.32 -13.42 13.32
N LEU A 210 -17.18 -13.87 13.84
CA LEU A 210 -16.88 -15.27 14.12
C LEU A 210 -16.45 -15.48 15.58
N GLY A 211 -17.16 -14.85 16.51
CA GLY A 211 -17.00 -15.10 17.95
C GLY A 211 -15.67 -14.63 18.54
N GLY A 212 -15.01 -13.64 17.93
CA GLY A 212 -13.68 -13.17 18.32
C GLY A 212 -12.53 -14.02 17.78
N ARG A 213 -12.82 -14.98 16.89
CA ARG A 213 -11.78 -15.80 16.25
C ARG A 213 -10.83 -14.95 15.42
N LEU A 214 -9.54 -15.26 15.57
CA LEU A 214 -8.45 -14.68 14.80
C LEU A 214 -7.90 -15.73 13.82
N PHE A 215 -7.38 -15.26 12.69
CA PHE A 215 -6.86 -16.07 11.58
C PHE A 215 -5.44 -15.66 11.23
N THR A 216 -4.68 -16.58 10.65
CA THR A 216 -3.34 -16.30 10.12
C THR A 216 -3.49 -15.83 8.67
N GLN A 217 -3.48 -14.51 8.45
CA GLN A 217 -3.63 -13.89 7.13
C GLN A 217 -4.85 -14.38 6.33
N PRO A 218 -6.08 -14.13 6.80
CA PRO A 218 -7.27 -14.43 6.02
C PRO A 218 -7.33 -13.51 4.78
N MET A 219 -7.46 -14.12 3.60
CA MET A 219 -7.48 -13.44 2.32
C MET A 219 -8.89 -13.13 1.83
N MET A 220 -9.84 -14.02 2.14
CA MET A 220 -11.25 -13.82 1.86
C MET A 220 -12.17 -14.82 2.55
N VAL A 221 -13.45 -14.48 2.55
CA VAL A 221 -14.54 -15.35 2.98
C VAL A 221 -15.54 -15.59 1.86
N ARG A 222 -16.11 -16.80 1.80
CA ARG A 222 -17.19 -17.20 0.90
C ARG A 222 -18.31 -17.87 1.69
N SER A 223 -19.56 -17.60 1.30
CA SER A 223 -20.69 -18.39 1.80
C SER A 223 -20.55 -19.83 1.33
N ASP A 224 -20.88 -20.79 2.20
CA ASP A 224 -21.09 -22.16 1.74
C ASP A 224 -22.27 -22.20 0.76
N PRO A 225 -22.11 -22.75 -0.46
CA PRO A 225 -23.19 -22.79 -1.46
C PRO A 225 -24.39 -23.67 -1.09
N VAL A 226 -24.24 -24.57 -0.10
CA VAL A 226 -25.24 -25.53 0.36
C VAL A 226 -25.89 -25.08 1.66
N ASP A 227 -25.11 -24.53 2.58
CA ASP A 227 -25.54 -24.19 3.93
C ASP A 227 -25.18 -22.75 4.32
N ALA A 228 -26.13 -21.84 4.21
CA ALA A 228 -25.93 -20.43 4.54
C ALA A 228 -25.52 -20.15 6.00
N ALA A 229 -25.60 -21.14 6.90
CA ALA A 229 -25.08 -21.05 8.26
C ALA A 229 -23.58 -21.37 8.37
N ARG A 230 -22.87 -21.56 7.25
CA ARG A 230 -21.42 -21.82 7.23
C ARG A 230 -20.68 -20.88 6.27
N LEU A 231 -19.46 -20.54 6.65
CA LEU A 231 -18.53 -19.76 5.83
C LEU A 231 -17.24 -20.53 5.60
N TYR A 232 -16.69 -20.37 4.40
CA TYR A 232 -15.35 -20.77 4.05
C TYR A 232 -14.41 -19.58 4.19
N VAL A 233 -13.27 -19.78 4.85
CA VAL A 233 -12.21 -18.79 5.01
C VAL A 233 -10.95 -19.30 4.31
N LEU A 234 -10.44 -18.52 3.35
CA LEU A 234 -9.15 -18.77 2.73
C LEU A 234 -8.07 -18.04 3.51
N GLU A 235 -7.11 -18.75 4.06
CA GLU A 235 -5.88 -18.17 4.60
C GLU A 235 -4.79 -18.13 3.53
N ARG A 236 -3.98 -17.08 3.56
CA ARG A 236 -2.94 -16.80 2.56
C ARG A 236 -1.90 -17.90 2.44
N HIS A 237 -1.66 -18.65 3.51
CA HIS A 237 -0.77 -19.80 3.50
C HIS A 237 -1.35 -21.03 2.81
N GLY A 238 -2.60 -21.01 2.32
CA GLY A 238 -3.17 -22.12 1.56
C GLY A 238 -4.01 -23.09 2.41
N ARG A 239 -4.55 -22.62 3.54
CA ARG A 239 -5.60 -23.33 4.25
C ARG A 239 -6.97 -22.81 3.85
N VAL A 240 -7.89 -23.73 3.59
CA VAL A 240 -9.32 -23.45 3.47
C VAL A 240 -10.00 -24.02 4.70
N LEU A 241 -10.63 -23.15 5.49
CA LEU A 241 -11.35 -23.51 6.71
C LEU A 241 -12.84 -23.37 6.46
N VAL A 242 -13.67 -24.24 7.06
CA VAL A 242 -15.13 -24.06 7.15
C VAL A 242 -15.54 -23.93 8.60
N LEU A 243 -16.42 -22.96 8.88
CA LEU A 243 -16.88 -22.64 10.23
C LEU A 243 -18.34 -22.18 10.24
N ASP A 244 -18.98 -22.27 11.41
CA ASP A 244 -20.33 -21.77 11.62
C ASP A 244 -20.41 -20.26 11.57
N TYR A 245 -21.52 -19.74 11.04
CA TYR A 245 -21.84 -18.34 10.95
C TYR A 245 -23.29 -18.05 11.35
N PRO A 246 -23.53 -17.01 12.18
CA PRO A 246 -22.54 -16.20 12.91
C PRO A 246 -21.93 -16.97 14.10
N GLY A 247 -20.79 -16.50 14.60
CA GLY A 247 -20.24 -16.98 15.89
C GLY A 247 -19.02 -17.90 15.80
N GLY A 248 -18.68 -18.42 14.63
CA GLY A 248 -17.35 -18.95 14.32
C GLY A 248 -17.05 -20.38 14.76
N GLY A 249 -17.86 -20.99 15.62
CA GLY A 249 -17.85 -22.43 15.95
C GLY A 249 -16.46 -23.08 16.13
N GLU A 250 -16.42 -24.40 15.92
CA GLU A 250 -15.17 -25.12 15.71
C GLU A 250 -14.76 -25.01 14.24
N ALA A 251 -13.53 -24.58 13.98
CA ALA A 251 -13.01 -24.47 12.62
C ALA A 251 -12.58 -25.84 12.10
N GLN A 252 -13.10 -26.25 10.94
CA GLN A 252 -12.71 -27.48 10.27
C GLN A 252 -11.81 -27.16 9.08
N VAL A 253 -10.69 -27.87 8.95
CA VAL A 253 -9.82 -27.74 7.78
C VAL A 253 -10.42 -28.54 6.62
N VAL A 254 -10.80 -27.84 5.56
CA VAL A 254 -11.32 -28.43 4.32
C VAL A 254 -10.15 -28.81 3.43
N LEU A 255 -9.17 -27.93 3.28
CA LEU A 255 -7.99 -28.16 2.46
C LEU A 255 -6.79 -27.50 3.11
N ASP A 256 -5.65 -28.18 3.06
CA ASP A 256 -4.36 -27.65 3.47
C ASP A 256 -3.34 -27.93 2.37
N ILE A 257 -2.94 -26.88 1.65
CA ILE A 257 -1.94 -26.92 0.59
C ILE A 257 -0.73 -26.05 0.95
N ARG A 258 -0.45 -25.85 2.24
CA ARG A 258 0.71 -25.06 2.69
C ARG A 258 2.01 -25.50 2.05
N ASP A 259 2.22 -26.81 1.94
CA ASP A 259 3.41 -27.37 1.31
C ASP A 259 3.46 -27.08 -0.21
N GLU A 260 2.33 -26.97 -0.89
CA GLU A 260 2.29 -26.62 -2.33
C GLU A 260 2.46 -25.11 -2.56
N VAL A 261 1.93 -24.28 -1.65
CA VAL A 261 2.11 -22.83 -1.64
C VAL A 261 3.57 -22.47 -1.38
N GLY A 262 4.21 -23.14 -0.41
CA GLY A 262 5.59 -22.86 -0.03
C GLY A 262 5.74 -21.48 0.63
N ASP A 263 6.77 -20.73 0.23
CA ASP A 263 7.12 -19.46 0.88
C ASP A 263 6.06 -18.36 0.62
N VAL A 264 5.55 -17.75 1.70
CA VAL A 264 4.55 -16.68 1.64
C VAL A 264 5.13 -15.34 2.05
N GLU A 265 5.28 -14.45 1.07
CA GLU A 265 5.97 -13.17 1.16
C GLU A 265 5.31 -12.12 0.23
N SER A 266 5.34 -10.84 0.63
CA SER A 266 4.84 -9.72 -0.19
C SER A 266 3.37 -9.86 -0.62
N GLU A 267 3.06 -10.16 -1.89
CA GLU A 267 1.71 -10.37 -2.45
C GLU A 267 1.41 -11.82 -2.89
N ASN A 268 2.34 -12.77 -2.72
CA ASN A 268 2.14 -14.16 -3.14
C ASN A 268 1.27 -14.96 -2.14
N GLY A 269 1.10 -16.26 -2.35
CA GLY A 269 0.30 -17.14 -1.49
C GLY A 269 -1.02 -17.55 -2.15
N ALA A 270 -1.98 -18.04 -1.36
CA ALA A 270 -3.33 -18.35 -1.83
C ALA A 270 -4.20 -17.10 -1.86
N LEU A 271 -4.74 -16.76 -3.03
CA LEU A 271 -5.30 -15.43 -3.29
C LEU A 271 -6.78 -15.44 -3.63
N GLY A 272 -7.26 -16.45 -4.36
CA GLY A 272 -8.64 -16.53 -4.83
C GLY A 272 -9.30 -17.87 -4.51
N LEU A 273 -10.58 -17.82 -4.15
CA LEU A 273 -11.45 -18.98 -3.92
C LEU A 273 -12.81 -18.76 -4.60
N ALA A 274 -13.25 -19.73 -5.39
CA ALA A 274 -14.58 -19.76 -5.98
C ALA A 274 -15.17 -21.18 -5.95
N PHE A 275 -16.48 -21.28 -5.71
CA PHE A 275 -17.22 -22.54 -5.83
C PHE A 275 -17.82 -22.66 -7.22
N HIS A 276 -17.85 -23.88 -7.75
CA HIS A 276 -18.58 -24.15 -8.98
C HIS A 276 -20.09 -23.81 -8.79
N PRO A 277 -20.80 -23.24 -9.78
CA PRO A 277 -22.23 -22.94 -9.65
C PRO A 277 -23.10 -24.16 -9.35
N GLN A 278 -22.60 -25.36 -9.66
CA GLN A 278 -23.26 -26.63 -9.39
C GLN A 278 -22.67 -27.38 -8.18
N PHE A 279 -21.83 -26.73 -7.36
CA PHE A 279 -21.17 -27.32 -6.18
C PHE A 279 -22.15 -28.08 -5.28
N GLY A 280 -23.31 -27.48 -5.00
CA GLY A 280 -24.34 -28.05 -4.12
C GLY A 280 -25.34 -28.98 -4.79
N GLN A 281 -25.14 -29.37 -6.05
CA GLN A 281 -26.07 -30.22 -6.80
C GLN A 281 -25.56 -31.66 -6.84
N PRO A 282 -26.08 -32.60 -6.04
CA PRO A 282 -25.47 -33.93 -5.87
C PRO A 282 -25.40 -34.78 -7.14
N GLU A 283 -26.24 -34.50 -8.14
CA GLU A 283 -26.27 -35.21 -9.43
C GLU A 283 -25.38 -34.56 -10.49
N SER A 284 -24.77 -33.40 -10.21
CA SER A 284 -23.89 -32.69 -11.14
C SER A 284 -22.53 -33.38 -11.23
N PRO A 285 -21.89 -33.45 -12.42
CA PRO A 285 -20.50 -33.86 -12.54
C PRO A 285 -19.52 -32.92 -11.84
N SER A 286 -19.95 -31.69 -11.53
CA SER A 286 -19.17 -30.65 -10.86
C SER A 286 -19.66 -30.44 -9.40
N ALA A 287 -20.35 -31.44 -8.83
CA ALA A 287 -20.74 -31.46 -7.42
C ALA A 287 -19.48 -31.46 -6.55
N GLY A 288 -19.45 -30.59 -5.53
CA GLY A 288 -18.29 -30.45 -4.65
C GLY A 288 -17.08 -29.73 -5.26
N ASP A 289 -17.14 -29.26 -6.51
CA ASP A 289 -16.00 -28.60 -7.17
C ASP A 289 -15.79 -27.15 -6.71
N PHE A 290 -14.57 -26.83 -6.29
CA PHE A 290 -14.12 -25.47 -6.01
C PHE A 290 -12.74 -25.21 -6.61
N PHE A 291 -12.41 -23.93 -6.75
CA PHE A 291 -11.23 -23.47 -7.46
C PHE A 291 -10.40 -22.59 -6.53
N LEU A 292 -9.08 -22.83 -6.54
CA LEU A 292 -8.11 -21.98 -5.87
C LEU A 292 -7.18 -21.36 -6.89
N TYR A 293 -6.93 -20.07 -6.72
CA TYR A 293 -5.84 -19.36 -7.36
C TYR A 293 -4.78 -19.02 -6.32
N TYR A 294 -3.57 -19.53 -6.51
CA TYR A 294 -2.47 -19.35 -5.57
C TYR A 294 -1.13 -19.23 -6.30
N THR A 295 -0.12 -18.78 -5.58
CA THR A 295 1.26 -18.77 -6.05
C THR A 295 2.00 -19.88 -5.31
N SER A 296 2.57 -20.82 -6.06
CA SER A 296 3.50 -21.83 -5.54
C SER A 296 4.91 -21.27 -5.59
N VAL A 297 5.61 -21.29 -4.46
CA VAL A 297 6.94 -20.71 -4.29
C VAL A 297 7.88 -21.72 -3.63
N HIS A 298 8.79 -22.27 -4.43
CA HIS A 298 9.77 -23.27 -4.01
C HIS A 298 11.11 -22.97 -4.65
N ASP A 299 12.19 -22.99 -3.87
CA ASP A 299 13.56 -22.77 -4.35
C ASP A 299 13.72 -21.49 -5.17
N GLY A 300 13.03 -20.42 -4.77
CA GLY A 300 12.99 -19.13 -5.46
C GLY A 300 12.24 -19.14 -6.80
N GLN A 301 11.70 -20.28 -7.24
CA GLN A 301 10.80 -20.37 -8.39
C GLN A 301 9.38 -20.00 -7.97
N GLN A 302 8.72 -19.16 -8.75
CA GLN A 302 7.33 -18.76 -8.49
C GLN A 302 6.44 -19.13 -9.67
N VAL A 303 5.31 -19.77 -9.38
CA VAL A 303 4.32 -20.17 -10.38
C VAL A 303 2.94 -19.79 -9.90
N ASN A 304 2.23 -18.96 -10.67
CA ASN A 304 0.80 -18.77 -10.42
C ASN A 304 0.04 -20.02 -10.90
N ARG A 305 -0.77 -20.58 -10.02
CA ARG A 305 -1.56 -21.79 -10.24
C ARG A 305 -3.05 -21.49 -10.08
N LEU A 306 -3.82 -21.86 -11.10
CA LEU A 306 -5.27 -22.02 -10.97
C LEU A 306 -5.55 -23.51 -10.96
N SER A 307 -6.23 -24.00 -9.93
CA SER A 307 -6.47 -25.43 -9.74
C SER A 307 -7.87 -25.69 -9.23
N ARG A 308 -8.43 -26.82 -9.67
CA ARG A 308 -9.70 -27.36 -9.21
C ARG A 308 -9.47 -28.44 -8.15
N PHE A 309 -10.33 -28.43 -7.14
CA PHE A 309 -10.42 -29.42 -6.07
C PHE A 309 -11.88 -29.85 -5.93
N THR A 310 -12.11 -31.06 -5.43
CA THR A 310 -13.47 -31.62 -5.26
C THR A 310 -13.64 -32.09 -3.83
N VAL A 311 -14.67 -31.60 -3.13
CA VAL A 311 -15.07 -32.10 -1.82
C VAL A 311 -15.75 -33.46 -1.99
N GLY A 312 -15.20 -34.49 -1.34
CA GLY A 312 -15.76 -35.86 -1.32
C GLY A 312 -16.82 -36.06 -0.24
N GLU A 313 -17.09 -37.33 0.14
CA GLU A 313 -18.03 -37.66 1.23
C GLU A 313 -17.55 -37.14 2.60
N THR A 314 -16.24 -36.99 2.78
CA THR A 314 -15.64 -36.29 3.91
C THR A 314 -15.36 -34.85 3.53
N ALA A 315 -15.64 -33.90 4.43
CA ALA A 315 -15.37 -32.47 4.19
C ALA A 315 -13.87 -32.15 3.96
N ALA A 316 -12.96 -33.06 4.33
CA ALA A 316 -11.53 -32.90 4.11
C ALA A 316 -11.11 -33.35 2.70
N VAL A 317 -10.37 -32.50 2.01
CA VAL A 317 -9.79 -32.66 0.69
C VAL A 317 -8.26 -32.69 0.83
N THR A 318 -7.60 -33.58 0.09
CA THR A 318 -6.14 -33.70 0.13
C THR A 318 -5.49 -32.89 -0.99
N ALA A 319 -4.28 -32.39 -0.75
CA ALA A 319 -3.48 -31.69 -1.77
C ALA A 319 -3.31 -32.53 -3.06
N GLN A 320 -3.22 -33.86 -2.93
CA GLN A 320 -3.04 -34.78 -4.06
C GLN A 320 -4.25 -34.86 -5.01
N SER A 321 -5.40 -34.30 -4.62
CA SER A 321 -6.58 -34.21 -5.48
C SER A 321 -6.55 -33.02 -6.45
N GLU A 322 -5.48 -32.20 -6.41
CA GLU A 322 -5.32 -31.03 -7.27
C GLU A 322 -5.43 -31.41 -8.76
N VAL A 323 -6.40 -30.79 -9.45
CA VAL A 323 -6.47 -30.79 -10.91
C VAL A 323 -6.01 -29.42 -11.41
N PRO A 324 -4.77 -29.28 -11.91
CA PRO A 324 -4.26 -27.99 -12.36
C PRO A 324 -4.93 -27.56 -13.67
N LEU A 325 -5.37 -26.31 -13.73
CA LEU A 325 -5.95 -25.67 -14.92
C LEU A 325 -4.93 -24.75 -15.60
N MET A 326 -4.24 -23.93 -14.81
CA MET A 326 -3.18 -23.04 -15.30
C MET A 326 -1.96 -23.12 -14.41
N GLN A 327 -0.79 -23.16 -15.02
CA GLN A 327 0.52 -23.04 -14.37
C GLN A 327 1.33 -22.01 -15.14
N LEU A 328 1.50 -20.83 -14.55
CA LEU A 328 2.07 -19.68 -15.23
C LEU A 328 3.32 -19.22 -14.46
N PRO A 329 4.52 -19.69 -14.86
CA PRO A 329 5.77 -19.27 -14.25
C PRO A 329 5.94 -17.76 -14.28
N ARG A 330 6.61 -17.23 -13.26
CA ARG A 330 6.85 -15.81 -13.07
C ARG A 330 8.19 -15.57 -12.40
N GLU A 331 8.72 -14.37 -12.53
CA GLU A 331 9.99 -13.99 -11.90
C GLU A 331 9.80 -13.79 -10.38
N PRO A 332 10.87 -13.94 -9.58
CA PRO A 332 10.78 -13.99 -8.11
C PRO A 332 10.49 -12.63 -7.41
N SER A 333 10.11 -11.59 -8.15
CA SER A 333 9.82 -10.26 -7.59
C SER A 333 8.51 -10.20 -6.79
N GLY A 334 7.63 -11.19 -6.91
CA GLY A 334 6.51 -11.43 -5.98
C GLY A 334 5.23 -10.61 -6.20
N PHE A 335 5.26 -9.51 -6.97
CA PHE A 335 4.13 -8.59 -7.12
C PHE A 335 3.16 -8.84 -8.28
N HIS A 336 1.98 -8.24 -8.16
CA HIS A 336 0.90 -8.08 -9.14
C HIS A 336 0.30 -9.41 -9.59
N ASN A 337 -0.17 -10.20 -8.62
CA ASN A 337 -0.81 -11.49 -8.90
C ASN A 337 -2.29 -11.38 -9.29
N GLY A 338 -2.96 -10.27 -9.00
CA GLY A 338 -4.42 -10.18 -9.04
C GLY A 338 -5.05 -11.12 -7.99
N GLY A 339 -6.04 -11.90 -8.39
CA GLY A 339 -6.60 -12.96 -7.54
C GLY A 339 -8.11 -12.95 -7.34
N THR A 340 -8.85 -12.20 -8.15
CA THR A 340 -10.31 -12.40 -8.26
C THR A 340 -10.60 -13.72 -8.96
N LEU A 341 -11.47 -14.54 -8.38
CA LEU A 341 -12.11 -15.69 -9.01
C LEU A 341 -13.62 -15.58 -8.80
N GLU A 342 -14.37 -15.51 -9.89
CA GLU A 342 -15.83 -15.36 -9.88
C GLU A 342 -16.46 -16.12 -11.04
N PHE A 343 -17.63 -16.73 -10.82
CA PHE A 343 -18.42 -17.29 -11.91
C PHE A 343 -19.40 -16.26 -12.44
N GLY A 344 -19.44 -16.10 -13.76
CA GLY A 344 -20.48 -15.31 -14.43
C GLY A 344 -21.82 -16.05 -14.45
N ALA A 345 -22.90 -15.30 -14.70
CA ALA A 345 -24.23 -15.89 -14.90
C ALA A 345 -24.31 -16.78 -16.16
N ASP A 346 -23.31 -16.69 -17.05
CA ASP A 346 -23.12 -17.56 -18.20
C ASP A 346 -22.54 -18.94 -17.85
N GLY A 347 -22.10 -19.13 -16.60
CA GLY A 347 -21.54 -20.38 -16.08
C GLY A 347 -20.03 -20.53 -16.30
N PHE A 348 -19.35 -19.50 -16.81
CA PHE A 348 -17.90 -19.54 -17.02
C PHE A 348 -17.14 -18.92 -15.85
N LEU A 349 -15.90 -19.38 -15.65
CA LEU A 349 -15.01 -18.87 -14.62
C LEU A 349 -14.26 -17.65 -15.15
N TYR A 350 -14.36 -16.54 -14.42
CA TYR A 350 -13.61 -15.32 -14.62
C TYR A 350 -12.48 -15.23 -13.61
N MET A 351 -11.29 -14.90 -14.10
CA MET A 351 -10.08 -14.80 -13.29
C MET A 351 -9.36 -13.50 -13.57
N ALA A 352 -9.07 -12.74 -12.51
CA ALA A 352 -8.23 -11.56 -12.60
C ALA A 352 -6.76 -11.93 -12.40
N ILE A 353 -5.91 -11.49 -13.33
CA ILE A 353 -4.47 -11.69 -13.25
C ILE A 353 -3.74 -10.38 -13.51
N GLY A 354 -2.86 -10.00 -12.59
CA GLY A 354 -2.04 -8.81 -12.75
C GLY A 354 -1.02 -8.96 -13.87
N GLU A 355 -0.43 -7.84 -14.27
CA GLU A 355 0.64 -7.76 -15.28
C GLU A 355 1.89 -8.51 -14.83
N GLY A 356 2.03 -8.67 -13.50
CA GLY A 356 2.88 -9.62 -12.76
C GLY A 356 4.13 -10.10 -13.48
N VAL A 357 5.31 -9.78 -12.94
CA VAL A 357 6.59 -10.01 -13.61
C VAL A 357 6.71 -11.40 -14.25
N HIS A 358 6.67 -11.42 -15.57
CA HIS A 358 6.71 -12.61 -16.42
C HIS A 358 8.17 -13.03 -16.72
N PRO A 359 8.42 -14.31 -17.10
CA PRO A 359 9.75 -14.77 -17.45
C PRO A 359 10.40 -13.90 -18.54
N LYS A 360 11.71 -13.67 -18.44
CA LYS A 360 12.46 -12.89 -19.45
C LYS A 360 12.22 -13.42 -20.87
N GLY A 361 11.72 -12.54 -21.75
CA GLY A 361 11.50 -12.82 -23.17
C GLY A 361 10.04 -13.10 -23.55
N ALA A 362 9.17 -13.39 -22.58
CA ALA A 362 7.73 -13.54 -22.79
C ALA A 362 7.02 -12.26 -22.30
N ARG A 363 7.01 -11.21 -23.13
CA ARG A 363 6.54 -9.86 -22.72
C ARG A 363 5.17 -9.49 -23.25
N ASP A 364 4.73 -10.15 -24.32
CA ASP A 364 3.51 -9.81 -25.02
C ASP A 364 2.37 -10.75 -24.61
N GLN A 365 1.15 -10.24 -24.68
CA GLN A 365 -0.11 -10.93 -24.38
C GLN A 365 -0.43 -12.03 -25.41
N SER A 366 0.32 -12.10 -26.51
CA SER A 366 0.32 -13.22 -27.47
C SER A 366 1.03 -14.46 -26.94
N GLN A 367 1.86 -14.30 -25.90
CA GLN A 367 2.72 -15.33 -25.34
C GLN A 367 2.47 -15.57 -23.84
N THR A 368 1.77 -14.66 -23.17
CA THR A 368 1.52 -14.68 -21.72
C THR A 368 0.06 -14.37 -21.38
N LEU A 369 -0.36 -14.87 -20.21
CA LEU A 369 -1.67 -14.59 -19.60
C LEU A 369 -1.44 -13.68 -18.39
N ARG A 370 -1.38 -12.36 -18.61
CA ARG A 370 -1.05 -11.31 -17.62
C ARG A 370 -1.74 -9.98 -17.97
N GLY A 371 -2.02 -9.18 -16.95
CA GLY A 371 -2.51 -7.80 -17.09
C GLY A 371 -3.94 -7.72 -17.64
N GLY A 372 -4.85 -8.55 -17.11
CA GLY A 372 -6.20 -8.66 -17.65
C GLY A 372 -7.15 -9.54 -16.84
N ILE A 373 -8.34 -9.71 -17.42
CA ILE A 373 -9.35 -10.68 -16.96
C ILE A 373 -9.42 -11.81 -17.98
N LEU A 374 -9.31 -13.04 -17.50
CA LEU A 374 -9.48 -14.26 -18.28
C LEU A 374 -10.91 -14.80 -18.10
N ARG A 375 -11.47 -15.44 -19.11
CA ARG A 375 -12.76 -16.15 -19.06
C ARG A 375 -12.63 -17.53 -19.70
N ILE A 376 -12.86 -18.56 -18.91
CA ILE A 376 -12.67 -19.97 -19.30
C ILE A 376 -13.88 -20.84 -18.93
N ASP A 377 -14.09 -21.90 -19.71
CA ASP A 377 -15.07 -22.94 -19.45
C ASP A 377 -14.41 -24.13 -18.75
N VAL A 378 -14.70 -24.31 -17.47
CA VAL A 378 -14.12 -25.38 -16.63
C VAL A 378 -14.89 -26.69 -16.72
N ASP A 379 -16.10 -26.68 -17.27
CA ASP A 379 -16.90 -27.90 -17.44
C ASP A 379 -16.46 -28.66 -18.69
N CYS A 380 -16.00 -27.94 -19.73
CA CYS A 380 -15.61 -28.52 -21.03
C CYS A 380 -16.66 -29.52 -21.57
N ALA A 381 -17.93 -29.38 -21.15
CA ALA A 381 -18.99 -30.28 -21.56
C ALA A 381 -19.01 -30.26 -23.08
N ALA A 382 -18.96 -31.43 -23.73
CA ALA A 382 -18.92 -31.61 -25.18
C ALA A 382 -20.15 -30.93 -25.83
N SER A 383 -20.06 -29.62 -25.99
CA SER A 383 -21.17 -28.71 -26.22
C SER A 383 -20.71 -27.63 -27.18
N ALA A 384 -21.64 -27.13 -27.99
CA ALA A 384 -21.36 -26.18 -29.05
C ALA A 384 -21.00 -24.76 -28.56
N ARG A 385 -20.58 -24.59 -27.30
CA ARG A 385 -20.34 -23.27 -26.66
C ARG A 385 -18.88 -22.98 -26.38
N SER A 386 -18.01 -23.98 -26.32
CA SER A 386 -16.58 -23.82 -26.05
C SER A 386 -15.76 -24.83 -26.85
N ARG A 387 -14.45 -24.59 -26.95
CA ARG A 387 -13.50 -25.51 -27.60
C ARG A 387 -12.19 -25.59 -26.80
N PRO A 388 -11.40 -26.67 -26.91
CA PRO A 388 -10.07 -26.69 -26.33
C PRO A 388 -9.23 -25.49 -26.79
N PRO A 389 -8.31 -24.98 -25.94
CA PRO A 389 -7.35 -23.97 -26.36
C PRO A 389 -6.56 -24.42 -27.60
N SER A 390 -6.47 -23.55 -28.60
CA SER A 390 -5.72 -23.73 -29.83
C SER A 390 -4.22 -23.48 -29.67
N ARG A 391 -3.82 -22.76 -28.61
CA ARG A 391 -2.44 -22.39 -28.33
C ARG A 391 -2.11 -22.46 -26.84
N GLN A 392 -0.81 -22.46 -26.53
CA GLN A 392 -0.27 -22.50 -25.18
C GLN A 392 0.58 -21.24 -24.93
N PRO A 393 0.58 -20.68 -23.70
CA PRO A 393 1.52 -19.63 -23.31
C PRO A 393 2.97 -20.14 -23.40
N ALA A 394 3.89 -19.28 -23.84
CA ALA A 394 5.25 -19.67 -24.21
C ALA A 394 6.07 -20.31 -23.06
N ALA A 395 5.82 -19.89 -21.82
CA ALA A 395 6.45 -20.45 -20.62
C ALA A 395 5.43 -21.14 -19.68
N GLY A 396 4.14 -21.03 -19.96
CA GLY A 396 3.09 -21.57 -19.10
C GLY A 396 2.54 -22.89 -19.61
N LYS A 397 1.68 -23.50 -18.81
CA LYS A 397 0.89 -24.67 -19.20
C LYS A 397 -0.57 -24.43 -18.87
N THR A 398 -1.44 -24.73 -19.82
CA THR A 398 -2.89 -24.64 -19.65
C THR A 398 -3.55 -25.95 -20.06
N ALA A 399 -4.47 -26.45 -19.24
CA ALA A 399 -5.15 -27.73 -19.45
C ALA A 399 -6.47 -27.77 -18.69
N ASN A 400 -7.28 -28.81 -18.94
CA ASN A 400 -8.51 -29.09 -18.16
C ASN A 400 -9.56 -27.96 -18.16
N TYR A 401 -9.52 -27.09 -19.16
CA TYR A 401 -10.56 -26.10 -19.45
C TYR A 401 -10.65 -25.86 -20.96
N CYS A 402 -11.74 -25.23 -21.37
CA CYS A 402 -12.08 -24.89 -22.74
C CYS A 402 -12.26 -23.37 -22.86
N ILE A 403 -12.15 -22.85 -24.07
CA ILE A 403 -12.33 -21.44 -24.40
C ILE A 403 -13.75 -21.23 -24.90
N PRO A 404 -14.55 -20.36 -24.28
CA PRO A 404 -15.85 -19.97 -24.80
C PRO A 404 -15.76 -19.43 -26.23
N LEU A 405 -16.67 -19.84 -27.12
CA LEU A 405 -16.67 -19.46 -28.54
C LEU A 405 -17.10 -18.00 -28.79
N ASP A 406 -17.55 -17.30 -27.74
CA ASP A 406 -17.89 -15.89 -27.73
C ASP A 406 -16.82 -15.03 -27.01
N ASN A 407 -15.65 -15.59 -26.69
CA ASN A 407 -14.54 -14.78 -26.17
C ASN A 407 -14.11 -13.73 -27.23
N PRO A 408 -13.81 -12.49 -26.80
CA PRO A 408 -13.68 -11.34 -27.70
C PRO A 408 -12.40 -11.35 -28.56
N PHE A 409 -11.39 -12.14 -28.20
CA PHE A 409 -10.07 -12.11 -28.84
C PHE A 409 -9.69 -13.41 -29.57
N LEU A 410 -10.67 -14.26 -29.90
CA LEU A 410 -10.46 -15.56 -30.57
C LEU A 410 -9.70 -15.48 -31.92
N HIS A 411 -9.71 -14.32 -32.56
CA HIS A 411 -9.13 -14.09 -33.90
C HIS A 411 -8.10 -12.95 -33.90
N VAL A 412 -7.47 -12.69 -32.76
CA VAL A 412 -6.39 -11.71 -32.61
C VAL A 412 -5.13 -12.49 -32.27
N ASP A 413 -4.23 -12.65 -33.24
CA ASP A 413 -3.01 -13.46 -33.06
C ASP A 413 -2.13 -12.92 -31.92
N GLU A 414 -2.17 -11.59 -31.72
CA GLU A 414 -1.46 -10.84 -30.70
C GLU A 414 -2.02 -11.02 -29.27
N LEU A 415 -3.17 -11.68 -29.08
CA LEU A 415 -3.81 -11.81 -27.75
C LEU A 415 -4.32 -13.22 -27.48
N MET A 416 -3.83 -13.85 -26.40
CA MET A 416 -4.33 -15.16 -25.97
C MET A 416 -5.87 -15.24 -25.89
N GLU A 417 -6.41 -16.38 -26.28
CA GLU A 417 -7.85 -16.57 -26.51
C GLU A 417 -8.67 -16.62 -25.20
N GLU A 418 -7.99 -16.80 -24.08
CA GLU A 418 -8.53 -16.75 -22.73
C GLU A 418 -8.98 -15.34 -22.31
N TYR A 419 -8.44 -14.27 -22.92
CA TYR A 419 -8.73 -12.92 -22.46
C TYR A 419 -10.19 -12.54 -22.70
N TRP A 420 -10.82 -12.05 -21.64
CA TRP A 420 -12.08 -11.30 -21.68
C TRP A 420 -11.84 -9.80 -21.79
N ALA A 421 -10.82 -9.30 -21.08
CA ALA A 421 -10.38 -7.91 -21.09
C ALA A 421 -8.88 -7.82 -20.81
N ILE A 422 -8.25 -6.75 -21.29
CA ILE A 422 -6.81 -6.50 -21.21
C ILE A 422 -6.51 -5.07 -20.72
N GLY A 423 -5.24 -4.75 -20.49
CA GLY A 423 -4.80 -3.40 -20.15
C GLY A 423 -5.10 -3.01 -18.70
N LEU A 424 -5.23 -4.00 -17.82
CA LEU A 424 -5.35 -3.80 -16.37
C LEU A 424 -3.98 -4.04 -15.73
N ARG A 425 -3.68 -3.37 -14.61
CA ARG A 425 -2.39 -3.52 -13.93
C ARG A 425 -2.39 -4.69 -12.96
N ASN A 426 -3.18 -4.60 -11.91
CA ASN A 426 -3.29 -5.59 -10.85
C ASN A 426 -4.75 -5.66 -10.36
N PRO A 427 -5.67 -6.20 -11.20
CA PRO A 427 -7.08 -6.28 -10.86
C PRO A 427 -7.28 -7.15 -9.62
N TYR A 428 -7.60 -6.51 -8.49
CA TYR A 428 -7.66 -7.10 -7.16
C TYR A 428 -9.01 -6.89 -6.49
N ARG A 429 -9.71 -8.03 -6.40
CA ARG A 429 -11.10 -8.24 -5.99
C ARG A 429 -12.11 -7.59 -6.93
N GLY A 430 -13.21 -8.30 -7.10
CA GLY A 430 -14.33 -7.90 -7.93
C GLY A 430 -15.45 -8.93 -7.84
N ALA A 431 -16.65 -8.51 -8.24
CA ALA A 431 -17.84 -9.35 -8.22
C ALA A 431 -18.80 -8.93 -9.34
N PHE A 432 -19.59 -9.89 -9.82
CA PHE A 432 -20.71 -9.60 -10.71
C PHE A 432 -21.86 -8.97 -9.92
N ASP A 433 -22.39 -7.85 -10.42
CA ASP A 433 -23.67 -7.33 -9.97
C ASP A 433 -24.79 -8.26 -10.46
N GLN A 434 -25.49 -8.89 -9.53
CA GLN A 434 -26.56 -9.85 -9.83
C GLN A 434 -27.75 -9.22 -10.57
N ASN A 435 -27.93 -7.89 -10.49
CA ASN A 435 -29.06 -7.21 -11.14
C ASN A 435 -28.74 -6.84 -12.60
N THR A 436 -27.53 -6.35 -12.87
CA THR A 436 -27.13 -5.85 -14.19
C THR A 436 -26.26 -6.82 -14.99
N GLY A 437 -25.67 -7.83 -14.33
CA GLY A 437 -24.67 -8.72 -14.88
C GLY A 437 -23.31 -8.05 -15.12
N TRP A 438 -23.09 -6.84 -14.59
CA TRP A 438 -21.84 -6.10 -14.79
C TRP A 438 -20.76 -6.59 -13.85
N PHE A 439 -19.55 -6.78 -14.37
CA PHE A 439 -18.42 -7.22 -13.55
C PHE A 439 -17.67 -6.01 -13.00
N TRP A 440 -17.79 -5.74 -11.70
CA TRP A 440 -17.10 -4.64 -11.04
C TRP A 440 -15.78 -5.14 -10.44
N VAL A 441 -14.69 -4.41 -10.66
CA VAL A 441 -13.33 -4.81 -10.26
C VAL A 441 -12.56 -3.59 -9.78
N GLY A 442 -11.83 -3.72 -8.67
CA GLY A 442 -10.79 -2.77 -8.29
C GLY A 442 -9.48 -3.12 -8.99
N ASP A 443 -8.80 -2.15 -9.59
CA ASP A 443 -7.49 -2.33 -10.21
C ASP A 443 -6.44 -1.51 -9.47
N VAL A 444 -5.46 -2.20 -8.87
CA VAL A 444 -4.41 -1.57 -8.08
C VAL A 444 -3.39 -0.96 -9.03
N GLY A 445 -3.33 0.37 -9.06
CA GLY A 445 -2.48 1.12 -9.98
C GLY A 445 -1.02 1.16 -9.53
N SER A 446 -0.19 1.91 -10.25
CA SER A 446 1.27 1.81 -10.14
C SER A 446 1.84 2.79 -9.15
N THR A 447 1.84 4.05 -9.53
CA THR A 447 2.64 5.07 -8.85
C THR A 447 1.74 6.12 -8.24
N GLN A 448 0.61 6.41 -8.88
CA GLN A 448 -0.21 7.55 -8.52
C GLN A 448 -1.67 7.20 -8.31
N TRP A 449 -2.23 6.21 -9.00
CA TRP A 449 -3.68 6.04 -9.01
C TRP A 449 -4.12 4.66 -8.55
N GLU A 450 -5.35 4.63 -8.06
CA GLU A 450 -6.13 3.43 -7.82
C GLU A 450 -7.42 3.53 -8.63
N GLU A 451 -7.94 2.42 -9.14
CA GLU A 451 -9.04 2.43 -10.09
C GLU A 451 -10.19 1.49 -9.73
N ILE A 452 -11.43 1.93 -10.00
CA ILE A 452 -12.62 1.09 -10.02
C ILE A 452 -13.14 1.01 -11.46
N ASN A 453 -13.25 -0.23 -11.94
CA ASN A 453 -13.58 -0.56 -13.31
C ASN A 453 -14.85 -1.40 -13.38
N VAL A 454 -15.67 -1.16 -14.41
CA VAL A 454 -16.64 -2.18 -14.87
C VAL A 454 -16.02 -2.88 -16.06
N VAL A 455 -15.63 -4.15 -15.85
CA VAL A 455 -15.01 -5.02 -16.84
C VAL A 455 -16.03 -5.47 -17.89
N ARG A 456 -15.68 -5.33 -19.17
CA ARG A 456 -16.53 -5.68 -20.32
C ARG A 456 -15.79 -6.54 -21.34
N ALA A 457 -16.56 -7.31 -22.10
CA ALA A 457 -16.06 -8.08 -23.23
C ALA A 457 -15.23 -7.20 -24.17
N GLY A 458 -13.99 -7.59 -24.43
CA GLY A 458 -13.09 -6.92 -25.35
C GLY A 458 -12.58 -5.58 -24.83
N GLY A 459 -12.79 -5.25 -23.56
CA GLY A 459 -12.32 -3.99 -22.97
C GLY A 459 -10.79 -3.93 -22.87
N ASN A 460 -10.24 -2.74 -23.13
CA ASN A 460 -8.84 -2.41 -22.89
C ASN A 460 -8.76 -1.23 -21.90
N TYR A 461 -8.20 -1.46 -20.73
CA TYR A 461 -8.10 -0.49 -19.63
C TYR A 461 -6.82 0.35 -19.68
N GLN A 462 -6.08 0.26 -20.80
CA GLN A 462 -5.04 1.20 -21.24
C GLN A 462 -3.76 1.23 -20.40
N PHE A 463 -3.66 0.46 -19.31
CA PHE A 463 -2.39 0.26 -18.61
C PHE A 463 -1.38 -0.42 -19.56
N PRO A 464 -0.11 0.05 -19.65
CA PRO A 464 0.52 1.03 -18.75
C PRO A 464 0.64 2.46 -19.32
N PHE A 465 0.06 2.77 -20.48
CA PHE A 465 0.24 4.09 -21.10
C PHE A 465 -0.78 5.13 -20.61
N ILE A 466 -1.88 4.69 -19.98
CA ILE A 466 -2.78 5.50 -19.15
C ILE A 466 -2.80 4.88 -17.74
N GLU A 467 -2.82 5.72 -16.71
CA GLU A 467 -3.06 5.34 -15.31
C GLU A 467 -4.03 6.35 -14.68
N GLY A 468 -5.13 5.88 -14.08
CA GLY A 468 -6.22 6.71 -13.62
C GLY A 468 -6.91 7.44 -14.78
N TYR A 469 -6.83 8.77 -14.79
CA TYR A 469 -7.38 9.61 -15.86
C TYR A 469 -6.30 10.25 -16.73
N GLU A 470 -5.03 9.91 -16.52
CA GLU A 470 -3.90 10.66 -17.06
C GLU A 470 -2.94 9.74 -17.85
N PRO A 471 -2.30 10.27 -18.90
CA PRO A 471 -1.24 9.55 -19.59
C PRO A 471 0.00 9.39 -18.71
N THR A 472 0.67 8.24 -18.86
CA THR A 472 1.96 8.00 -18.20
C THR A 472 3.13 8.42 -19.10
N THR A 473 4.36 8.20 -18.64
CA THR A 473 5.58 8.41 -19.45
C THR A 473 5.78 7.32 -20.52
N ILE A 474 4.99 6.24 -20.49
CA ILE A 474 5.07 5.15 -21.45
C ILE A 474 4.33 5.54 -22.72
N ALA A 475 5.02 5.47 -23.86
CA ALA A 475 4.43 5.83 -25.14
C ALA A 475 3.26 4.89 -25.51
N ARG A 476 2.16 5.50 -25.96
CA ARG A 476 1.02 4.77 -26.53
C ARG A 476 1.49 3.94 -27.73
N PRO A 477 1.14 2.64 -27.80
CA PRO A 477 1.50 1.80 -28.93
C PRO A 477 0.76 2.25 -30.21
N SER A 478 1.35 1.98 -31.37
CA SER A 478 0.76 2.33 -32.67
C SER A 478 -0.54 1.57 -32.95
N GLN A 479 -0.72 0.43 -32.31
CA GLN A 479 -1.91 -0.40 -32.39
C GLN A 479 -2.38 -0.73 -30.98
N VAL A 480 -3.67 -0.47 -30.72
CA VAL A 480 -4.36 -0.79 -29.47
C VAL A 480 -5.45 -1.79 -29.80
N TRP A 481 -5.45 -2.93 -29.11
CA TRP A 481 -6.45 -3.97 -29.27
C TRP A 481 -7.62 -3.77 -28.31
N GLY A 482 -8.82 -4.20 -28.71
CA GLY A 482 -10.02 -4.07 -27.88
C GLY A 482 -10.64 -2.66 -27.90
N THR A 483 -11.62 -2.46 -27.02
CA THR A 483 -12.31 -1.18 -26.83
C THR A 483 -11.71 -0.46 -25.63
N GLU A 484 -11.07 0.68 -25.87
CA GLU A 484 -10.51 1.53 -24.80
C GLU A 484 -11.58 1.95 -23.80
N ARG A 485 -11.26 1.83 -22.51
CA ARG A 485 -12.15 2.15 -21.39
C ARG A 485 -11.38 2.91 -20.31
N GLU A 486 -12.04 3.92 -19.78
CA GLU A 486 -11.59 4.66 -18.61
C GLU A 486 -12.18 4.06 -17.33
N PRO A 487 -11.52 4.25 -16.17
CA PRO A 487 -12.09 3.87 -14.89
C PRO A 487 -13.33 4.69 -14.56
N LEU A 488 -14.30 4.05 -13.91
CA LEU A 488 -15.51 4.73 -13.44
C LEU A 488 -15.21 5.63 -12.25
N TYR A 489 -14.23 5.26 -11.45
CA TYR A 489 -13.69 6.09 -10.39
C TYR A 489 -12.19 5.83 -10.28
N ALA A 490 -11.40 6.88 -10.13
CA ALA A 490 -9.99 6.76 -9.81
C ALA A 490 -9.63 7.75 -8.70
N TYR A 491 -8.73 7.35 -7.81
CA TYR A 491 -8.23 8.22 -6.74
C TYR A 491 -6.71 8.19 -6.67
N VAL A 492 -6.15 9.34 -6.32
CA VAL A 492 -4.70 9.48 -6.16
C VAL A 492 -4.27 8.81 -4.86
N HIS A 493 -3.13 8.13 -4.88
CA HIS A 493 -2.45 7.63 -3.69
C HIS A 493 -2.29 8.73 -2.66
N THR A 494 -2.66 8.41 -1.43
CA THR A 494 -2.44 9.29 -0.28
C THR A 494 -1.58 8.57 0.75
N ALA A 495 -1.34 9.23 1.88
CA ALA A 495 -0.72 8.58 3.02
C ALA A 495 -1.53 7.36 3.56
N TYR A 496 -2.80 7.19 3.18
CA TYR A 496 -3.66 6.12 3.72
C TYR A 496 -4.32 5.29 2.64
N ASP A 497 -4.92 5.93 1.64
CA ASP A 497 -5.62 5.25 0.55
C ASP A 497 -4.65 5.11 -0.64
N ARG A 498 -4.24 3.89 -0.96
CA ARG A 498 -3.21 3.60 -1.97
C ARG A 498 -3.17 2.16 -2.49
N ALA A 499 -4.15 1.32 -2.13
CA ALA A 499 -4.28 0.00 -2.72
C ALA A 499 -5.74 -0.43 -2.63
N VAL A 500 -6.47 -0.28 -3.72
CA VAL A 500 -7.89 -0.53 -3.80
C VAL A 500 -8.18 -2.02 -3.60
N VAL A 501 -9.26 -2.28 -2.89
CA VAL A 501 -9.86 -3.60 -2.73
C VAL A 501 -11.25 -3.51 -3.32
N GLY A 502 -11.43 -4.08 -4.51
CA GLY A 502 -12.74 -4.16 -5.13
C GLY A 502 -13.75 -4.91 -4.26
N GLY A 503 -15.03 -4.69 -4.51
CA GLY A 503 -16.12 -5.30 -3.76
C GLY A 503 -17.30 -5.62 -4.66
N PHE A 504 -18.50 -5.19 -4.29
CA PHE A 504 -19.76 -5.62 -4.89
C PHE A 504 -20.80 -4.51 -4.90
N VAL A 505 -21.82 -4.64 -5.76
CA VAL A 505 -23.03 -3.80 -5.68
C VAL A 505 -23.96 -4.39 -4.63
N TYR A 506 -24.27 -3.64 -3.58
CA TYR A 506 -25.05 -4.15 -2.46
C TYR A 506 -26.51 -4.37 -2.86
N ALA A 507 -26.96 -5.62 -2.74
CA ALA A 507 -28.33 -6.02 -3.10
C ALA A 507 -29.24 -6.34 -1.90
N GLY A 508 -28.71 -6.29 -0.67
CA GLY A 508 -29.47 -6.63 0.54
C GLY A 508 -30.46 -5.55 0.96
N GLU A 509 -31.38 -5.92 1.85
CA GLU A 509 -32.39 -5.01 2.41
C GLU A 509 -32.00 -4.45 3.80
N GLN A 510 -30.99 -5.04 4.45
CA GLN A 510 -30.59 -4.70 5.81
C GLN A 510 -29.97 -3.29 5.91
N PHE A 511 -29.32 -2.83 4.84
CA PHE A 511 -28.74 -1.49 4.76
C PHE A 511 -29.39 -0.69 3.61
N PRO A 512 -30.60 -0.12 3.82
CA PRO A 512 -31.32 0.59 2.75
C PRO A 512 -30.53 1.72 2.09
N ALA A 513 -29.69 2.43 2.85
CA ALA A 513 -28.85 3.50 2.33
C ALA A 513 -27.72 3.00 1.40
N LEU A 514 -27.34 1.73 1.50
CA LEU A 514 -26.30 1.12 0.67
C LEU A 514 -26.88 0.39 -0.55
N LYS A 515 -28.20 0.17 -0.60
CA LYS A 515 -28.85 -0.63 -1.65
C LYS A 515 -28.62 -0.03 -3.04
N GLY A 516 -28.12 -0.84 -3.96
CA GLY A 516 -27.79 -0.44 -5.33
C GLY A 516 -26.53 0.42 -5.45
N ARG A 517 -25.76 0.57 -4.38
CA ARG A 517 -24.45 1.23 -4.39
C ARG A 517 -23.34 0.20 -4.50
N TYR A 518 -22.26 0.57 -5.19
CA TYR A 518 -21.03 -0.21 -5.22
C TYR A 518 -20.22 0.07 -3.96
N ILE A 519 -19.88 -0.99 -3.23
CA ILE A 519 -19.11 -0.96 -1.98
C ILE A 519 -17.72 -1.51 -2.27
N PHE A 520 -16.71 -0.77 -1.87
CA PHE A 520 -15.29 -1.15 -2.03
C PHE A 520 -14.48 -0.66 -0.83
N ALA A 521 -13.22 -1.07 -0.74
CA ALA A 521 -12.35 -0.66 0.35
C ALA A 521 -10.97 -0.25 -0.16
N ASP A 522 -10.16 0.27 0.75
CA ASP A 522 -8.72 0.41 0.56
C ASP A 522 -7.97 -0.47 1.58
N ASN A 523 -6.93 -1.16 1.11
CA ASN A 523 -6.13 -2.05 1.92
C ASN A 523 -5.43 -1.31 3.06
N TYR A 524 -4.78 -0.18 2.79
CA TYR A 524 -3.89 0.52 3.71
C TYR A 524 -4.62 1.36 4.75
N SER A 525 -5.78 1.94 4.40
CA SER A 525 -6.58 2.71 5.36
C SER A 525 -7.64 1.86 6.07
N SER A 526 -7.99 0.70 5.50
CA SER A 526 -9.19 -0.06 5.92
C SER A 526 -10.49 0.73 5.88
N ARG A 527 -10.53 1.82 5.11
CA ARG A 527 -11.77 2.53 4.84
C ARG A 527 -12.58 1.72 3.85
N VAL A 528 -13.88 1.62 4.14
CA VAL A 528 -14.91 1.14 3.23
C VAL A 528 -15.61 2.35 2.66
N PHE A 529 -15.79 2.37 1.35
CA PHE A 529 -16.43 3.43 0.60
C PHE A 529 -17.66 2.90 -0.13
N SER A 530 -18.58 3.80 -0.44
CA SER A 530 -19.72 3.54 -1.32
C SER A 530 -19.83 4.57 -2.43
N MET A 531 -20.25 4.13 -3.60
CA MET A 531 -20.54 5.02 -4.73
C MET A 531 -21.76 4.55 -5.53
N PRO A 532 -22.44 5.43 -6.28
CA PRO A 532 -23.52 5.02 -7.17
C PRO A 532 -23.05 3.97 -8.19
N ALA A 533 -23.76 2.85 -8.31
CA ALA A 533 -23.43 1.78 -9.26
C ALA A 533 -24.08 2.01 -10.64
N THR A 534 -24.03 3.22 -11.17
CA THR A 534 -24.73 3.59 -12.42
C THR A 534 -24.01 3.15 -13.70
N GLY A 535 -22.76 2.70 -13.58
CA GLY A 535 -21.89 2.38 -14.72
C GLY A 535 -21.36 3.61 -15.45
N GLN A 536 -21.53 4.78 -14.85
CA GLN A 536 -20.99 6.05 -15.31
C GLN A 536 -19.86 6.49 -14.39
N ARG A 537 -19.02 7.39 -14.91
CA ARG A 537 -17.96 8.01 -14.13
C ARG A 537 -18.54 8.75 -12.92
N VAL A 538 -17.87 8.62 -11.78
CA VAL A 538 -18.21 9.27 -10.52
C VAL A 538 -16.96 10.03 -10.07
N ASP A 539 -17.13 11.27 -9.58
CA ASP A 539 -16.00 12.11 -9.15
C ASP A 539 -15.75 12.07 -7.63
N ALA A 540 -16.69 11.52 -6.85
CA ALA A 540 -16.60 11.44 -5.41
C ALA A 540 -17.33 10.21 -4.84
N VAL A 541 -16.79 9.68 -3.73
CA VAL A 541 -17.33 8.53 -3.02
C VAL A 541 -17.64 8.89 -1.57
N GLU A 542 -18.54 8.12 -0.96
CA GLU A 542 -18.97 8.33 0.43
C GLU A 542 -18.28 7.31 1.35
N PRO A 543 -17.59 7.72 2.41
CA PRO A 543 -17.07 6.78 3.40
C PRO A 543 -18.24 6.11 4.14
N VAL A 544 -18.11 4.80 4.38
CA VAL A 544 -19.09 3.99 5.10
C VAL A 544 -18.60 3.74 6.52
N VAL A 545 -17.48 3.01 6.64
CA VAL A 545 -16.89 2.64 7.92
C VAL A 545 -15.38 2.52 7.76
N THR A 546 -14.64 2.54 8.87
CA THR A 546 -13.20 2.25 8.87
C THR A 546 -12.93 1.15 9.88
N ALA A 547 -12.23 0.09 9.48
CA ALA A 547 -11.79 -0.93 10.44
C ALA A 547 -10.58 -0.45 11.23
N ASN A 548 -10.46 -0.93 12.47
CA ASN A 548 -9.23 -0.73 13.23
C ASN A 548 -8.09 -1.45 12.50
N GLN A 549 -7.03 -0.71 12.21
CA GLN A 549 -5.83 -1.27 11.61
C GLN A 549 -4.58 -0.95 12.41
N TYR A 550 -3.62 -1.85 12.30
CA TYR A 550 -2.20 -1.66 12.63
C TYR A 550 -1.45 -1.67 11.29
N ALA A 551 -0.43 -0.85 11.04
CA ALA A 551 0.10 -0.75 9.68
C ALA A 551 0.62 -2.09 9.15
N GLN A 552 0.53 -2.24 7.82
CA GLN A 552 0.86 -3.46 7.07
C GLN A 552 -0.04 -4.68 7.40
N ARG A 553 -1.28 -4.44 7.86
CA ARG A 553 -2.30 -5.46 8.18
C ARG A 553 -3.63 -5.18 7.48
N GLY A 554 -3.52 -5.05 6.15
CA GLY A 554 -4.51 -4.55 5.20
C GLY A 554 -5.92 -5.15 5.25
N THR A 555 -6.94 -4.45 4.72
CA THR A 555 -8.18 -5.12 4.29
C THR A 555 -7.85 -5.99 3.07
N SER A 556 -8.21 -7.28 3.10
CA SER A 556 -7.95 -8.20 1.98
C SER A 556 -9.16 -8.45 1.08
N SER A 557 -10.38 -8.29 1.59
CA SER A 557 -11.61 -8.47 0.82
C SER A 557 -12.85 -7.90 1.50
N LEU A 558 -13.88 -7.68 0.68
CA LEU A 558 -15.26 -7.42 1.06
C LEU A 558 -16.16 -8.50 0.45
N THR A 559 -17.12 -9.01 1.23
CA THR A 559 -18.09 -10.02 0.78
C THR A 559 -19.50 -9.68 1.24
N GLN A 560 -20.47 -9.71 0.33
CA GLN A 560 -21.89 -9.75 0.67
C GLN A 560 -22.33 -11.21 0.84
N LEU A 561 -23.02 -11.51 1.94
CA LEU A 561 -23.68 -12.81 2.13
C LEU A 561 -25.11 -12.80 1.58
N GLY A 562 -25.67 -13.99 1.33
CA GLY A 562 -27.03 -14.13 0.79
C GLY A 562 -28.13 -13.56 1.70
N ASN A 563 -27.88 -13.45 3.01
CA ASN A 563 -28.78 -12.81 3.96
C ASN A 563 -28.70 -11.28 3.98
N GLY A 564 -27.78 -10.67 3.22
CA GLY A 564 -27.56 -9.23 3.16
C GLY A 564 -26.52 -8.68 4.15
N ASP A 565 -25.85 -9.53 4.94
CA ASP A 565 -24.72 -9.09 5.76
C ASP A 565 -23.53 -8.69 4.85
N ILE A 566 -22.79 -7.66 5.30
CA ILE A 566 -21.54 -7.22 4.67
C ILE A 566 -20.40 -7.63 5.58
N LEU A 567 -19.48 -8.44 5.06
CA LEU A 567 -18.26 -8.86 5.74
C LEU A 567 -17.02 -8.18 5.17
N LEU A 568 -16.11 -7.82 6.06
CA LEU A 568 -14.79 -7.27 5.79
C LEU A 568 -13.73 -8.22 6.35
N THR A 569 -12.72 -8.57 5.55
CA THR A 569 -11.62 -9.42 5.99
C THR A 569 -10.35 -8.59 6.16
N THR A 570 -9.68 -8.71 7.31
CA THR A 570 -8.42 -8.02 7.62
C THR A 570 -7.27 -9.02 7.78
N LEU A 571 -6.12 -8.74 7.19
CA LEU A 571 -5.00 -9.69 7.08
C LEU A 571 -4.34 -10.03 8.41
N GLY A 572 -4.11 -9.05 9.29
CA GLY A 572 -3.24 -9.28 10.45
C GLY A 572 -1.76 -9.51 10.06
N ARG A 573 -0.99 -10.16 10.94
CA ARG A 573 0.45 -10.46 10.82
C ARG A 573 0.71 -11.80 10.13
N SER A 574 1.81 -11.91 9.38
CA SER A 574 2.26 -13.17 8.73
C SER A 574 2.44 -14.33 9.70
N GLY A 575 3.09 -14.11 10.84
CA GLY A 575 3.44 -15.19 11.78
C GLY A 575 2.47 -15.38 12.95
N ALA A 576 1.31 -14.72 12.97
CA ALA A 576 0.40 -14.82 14.12
C ALA A 576 -1.07 -14.68 13.72
N ALA A 577 -1.92 -15.49 14.35
CA ALA A 577 -3.37 -15.40 14.21
C ALA A 577 -3.88 -14.07 14.78
N THR A 578 -3.97 -13.07 13.91
CA THR A 578 -4.29 -11.68 14.24
C THR A 578 -5.15 -11.00 13.18
N GLY A 579 -5.46 -11.70 12.09
CA GLY A 579 -6.43 -11.26 11.09
C GLY A 579 -7.85 -11.60 11.54
N GLU A 580 -8.83 -10.86 11.03
CA GLU A 580 -10.21 -10.96 11.46
C GLU A 580 -11.18 -11.02 10.28
N VAL A 581 -12.37 -11.56 10.58
CA VAL A 581 -13.56 -11.38 9.74
C VAL A 581 -14.52 -10.52 10.52
N LEU A 582 -14.77 -9.32 10.03
CA LEU A 582 -15.61 -8.31 10.65
C LEU A 582 -16.93 -8.20 9.90
N ARG A 583 -18.02 -7.93 10.61
CA ARG A 583 -19.36 -7.73 10.07
C ARG A 583 -19.79 -6.29 10.30
N LEU A 584 -20.32 -5.67 9.26
CA LEU A 584 -20.96 -4.36 9.35
C LEU A 584 -22.29 -4.48 10.10
N VAL A 585 -22.53 -3.61 11.07
CA VAL A 585 -23.80 -3.50 11.79
C VAL A 585 -24.16 -2.03 12.00
N PRO A 586 -25.44 -1.66 12.14
CA PRO A 586 -25.83 -0.31 12.57
C PRO A 586 -25.22 0.03 13.95
N ASP A 587 -24.82 1.28 14.14
CA ASP A 587 -24.15 1.74 15.37
C ASP A 587 -25.06 1.56 16.62
N ASP A 588 -26.36 1.78 16.47
CA ASP A 588 -27.36 1.57 17.53
C ASP A 588 -27.60 0.09 17.87
N ALA A 589 -27.24 -0.83 16.97
CA ALA A 589 -27.31 -2.27 17.19
C ALA A 589 -26.05 -2.83 17.89
N ALA A 590 -24.99 -2.03 18.05
CA ALA A 590 -23.75 -2.42 18.69
C ALA A 590 -23.82 -2.39 20.23
N THR A 591 -24.85 -3.00 20.83
CA THR A 591 -24.94 -3.16 22.29
C THR A 591 -24.14 -4.36 22.76
N GLY A 592 -22.82 -4.23 22.79
CA GLY A 592 -21.89 -5.17 23.41
C GLY A 592 -20.48 -4.56 23.46
N PRO A 593 -19.73 -4.71 24.58
CA PRO A 593 -18.38 -4.17 24.64
C PRO A 593 -17.53 -4.79 23.52
N LEU A 594 -16.78 -3.95 22.81
CA LEU A 594 -15.69 -4.41 21.94
C LEU A 594 -14.83 -5.38 22.75
N PRO A 595 -14.56 -6.60 22.26
CA PRO A 595 -13.62 -7.49 22.92
C PRO A 595 -12.30 -6.73 23.07
N ALA A 596 -11.79 -6.62 24.29
CA ALA A 596 -10.43 -6.15 24.49
C ALA A 596 -9.50 -7.05 23.66
N PRO A 597 -8.47 -6.50 22.99
CA PRO A 597 -7.52 -7.31 22.26
C PRO A 597 -7.02 -8.41 23.19
N ALA A 598 -7.22 -9.66 22.79
CA ALA A 598 -6.75 -10.80 23.56
C ALA A 598 -5.26 -10.61 23.81
N ALA A 599 -4.86 -10.54 25.08
CA ALA A 599 -3.45 -10.53 25.44
C ALA A 599 -2.82 -11.80 24.88
N THR A 600 -1.97 -11.64 23.87
CA THR A 600 -1.23 -12.75 23.27
C THR A 600 -0.25 -13.31 24.30
N GLY A 601 -0.58 -14.45 24.91
CA GLY A 601 0.43 -15.45 25.27
C GLY A 601 0.82 -16.20 23.98
N THR A 602 2.04 -16.67 23.77
CA THR A 602 3.11 -17.05 24.70
C THR A 602 4.46 -17.12 23.97
N ASP A 603 5.55 -16.99 24.73
CA ASP A 603 6.97 -17.21 24.38
C ASP A 603 7.27 -18.59 23.73
N ALA A 604 6.86 -18.80 22.48
CA ALA A 604 7.38 -19.89 21.66
C ALA A 604 8.74 -19.46 21.07
N PRO A 605 9.79 -20.30 21.11
CA PRO A 605 11.07 -19.97 20.49
C PRO A 605 10.93 -19.83 18.97
N VAL A 606 11.52 -18.78 18.41
CA VAL A 606 11.51 -18.49 16.97
C VAL A 606 12.29 -19.57 16.22
N THR A 607 11.63 -20.22 15.28
CA THR A 607 12.15 -21.30 14.43
C THR A 607 13.07 -20.75 13.33
N ALA A 608 13.95 -21.61 12.79
CA ALA A 608 14.83 -21.24 11.68
C ALA A 608 14.06 -20.83 10.41
N GLN A 609 12.86 -21.38 10.22
CA GLN A 609 11.97 -21.02 9.13
C GLN A 609 11.40 -19.61 9.34
N GLU A 610 10.90 -19.28 10.53
CA GLU A 610 10.42 -17.93 10.86
C GLU A 610 11.54 -16.88 10.70
N ILE A 611 12.79 -17.21 11.06
CA ILE A 611 13.94 -16.33 10.82
C ILE A 611 14.20 -16.12 9.32
N ARG A 612 14.03 -17.16 8.50
CA ARG A 612 14.19 -17.07 7.05
C ARG A 612 13.10 -16.22 6.42
N GLU A 613 11.85 -16.40 6.81
CA GLU A 613 10.71 -15.55 6.42
C GLU A 613 10.97 -14.09 6.82
N LEU A 614 11.43 -13.86 8.06
CA LEU A 614 11.80 -12.50 8.50
C LEU A 614 12.90 -11.88 7.64
N TYR A 615 13.91 -12.66 7.22
CA TYR A 615 14.96 -12.18 6.31
C TYR A 615 14.39 -11.88 4.92
N VAL A 616 13.50 -12.72 4.39
CA VAL A 616 12.92 -12.51 3.06
C VAL A 616 12.00 -11.29 3.04
N ALA A 617 11.11 -11.18 4.03
CA ALA A 617 10.18 -10.07 4.19
C ALA A 617 10.86 -8.71 4.34
N ASN A 618 11.99 -8.67 5.05
CA ASN A 618 12.57 -7.42 5.53
C ASN A 618 13.94 -7.10 4.93
N CYS A 619 14.74 -8.10 4.55
CA CYS A 619 16.14 -7.91 4.15
C CYS A 619 16.41 -8.28 2.68
N ALA A 620 15.76 -9.32 2.14
CA ALA A 620 16.11 -9.90 0.83
C ALA A 620 15.78 -9.02 -0.38
N ARG A 621 14.83 -8.08 -0.25
CA ARG A 621 14.53 -7.10 -1.31
C ARG A 621 15.76 -6.30 -1.73
N CYS A 622 16.62 -6.00 -0.77
CA CYS A 622 17.89 -5.31 -0.98
C CYS A 622 19.03 -6.35 -1.08
N HIS A 623 19.18 -7.20 -0.07
CA HIS A 623 20.34 -8.09 0.07
C HIS A 623 20.30 -9.36 -0.79
N GLY A 624 19.21 -9.61 -1.51
CA GLY A 624 19.00 -10.83 -2.29
C GLY A 624 18.63 -12.03 -1.41
N LEU A 625 17.89 -12.98 -2.00
CA LEU A 625 17.52 -14.24 -1.32
C LEU A 625 18.77 -15.07 -0.96
N ALA A 626 19.80 -15.00 -1.79
CA ALA A 626 21.09 -15.66 -1.58
C ALA A 626 22.07 -14.84 -0.71
N GLY A 627 21.65 -13.67 -0.21
CA GLY A 627 22.53 -12.77 0.53
C GLY A 627 23.64 -12.15 -0.31
N ASP A 628 23.47 -12.06 -1.63
CA ASP A 628 24.50 -11.62 -2.57
C ASP A 628 24.53 -10.11 -2.84
N GLY A 629 23.65 -9.36 -2.19
CA GLY A 629 23.49 -7.93 -2.43
C GLY A 629 22.80 -7.60 -3.75
N GLN A 630 22.19 -8.58 -4.44
CA GLN A 630 21.53 -8.41 -5.75
C GLN A 630 20.01 -8.58 -5.64
N GLY A 631 19.40 -8.03 -4.58
CA GLY A 631 17.95 -8.02 -4.45
C GLY A 631 17.25 -7.20 -5.54
N PRO A 632 15.94 -7.40 -5.78
CA PRO A 632 15.18 -6.69 -6.81
C PRO A 632 15.24 -5.16 -6.68
N ASP A 633 15.41 -4.64 -5.46
CA ASP A 633 15.52 -3.21 -5.21
C ASP A 633 16.98 -2.71 -5.23
N ALA A 634 17.97 -3.58 -5.33
CA ALA A 634 19.40 -3.21 -5.28
C ALA A 634 19.76 -2.18 -6.36
N GLY A 635 19.17 -2.29 -7.55
CA GLY A 635 19.37 -1.34 -8.66
C GLY A 635 18.79 0.05 -8.40
N LEU A 636 17.86 0.19 -7.44
CA LEU A 636 17.25 1.47 -7.06
C LEU A 636 18.10 2.24 -6.04
N LEU A 637 18.97 1.55 -5.29
CA LEU A 637 19.67 2.13 -4.14
C LEU A 637 20.90 2.95 -4.52
N GLN A 638 21.38 2.87 -5.76
CA GLN A 638 22.60 3.52 -6.29
C GLN A 638 23.86 3.35 -5.42
N VAL A 639 23.84 2.42 -4.45
CA VAL A 639 24.95 2.08 -3.55
C VAL A 639 25.15 0.57 -3.54
N PRO A 640 26.41 0.08 -3.56
CA PRO A 640 26.68 -1.34 -3.53
C PRO A 640 26.30 -1.93 -2.16
N LEU A 641 25.47 -2.97 -2.20
CA LEU A 641 25.08 -3.72 -1.01
C LEU A 641 26.11 -4.80 -0.68
N PRO A 642 26.28 -5.15 0.62
CA PRO A 642 27.19 -6.21 1.02
C PRO A 642 26.75 -7.57 0.47
N ASP A 643 27.70 -8.31 -0.10
CA ASP A 643 27.56 -9.74 -0.38
C ASP A 643 27.89 -10.51 0.90
N PHE A 644 26.87 -11.03 1.58
CA PHE A 644 27.01 -11.84 2.78
C PHE A 644 27.72 -13.17 2.53
N ARG A 645 27.85 -13.63 1.28
CA ARG A 645 28.65 -14.81 0.94
C ARG A 645 30.14 -14.49 0.83
N SER A 646 30.51 -13.22 0.80
CA SER A 646 31.90 -12.79 0.70
C SER A 646 32.66 -13.15 1.99
N PRO A 647 33.77 -13.89 1.90
CA PRO A 647 34.65 -14.12 3.06
C PRO A 647 35.19 -12.81 3.65
N GLN A 648 35.36 -11.78 2.82
CA GLN A 648 35.76 -10.45 3.25
C GLN A 648 34.67 -9.80 4.11
N TYR A 649 33.39 -9.91 3.74
CA TYR A 649 32.29 -9.41 4.57
C TYR A 649 32.18 -10.20 5.88
N GLN A 650 32.21 -11.53 5.79
CA GLN A 650 32.07 -12.43 6.95
C GLN A 650 33.19 -12.22 7.98
N SER A 651 34.41 -11.90 7.55
CA SER A 651 35.51 -11.61 8.46
C SER A 651 35.58 -10.15 8.94
N ALA A 652 35.07 -9.19 8.16
CA ALA A 652 35.20 -7.76 8.47
C ALA A 652 34.12 -7.20 9.41
N VAL A 653 32.92 -7.79 9.42
CA VAL A 653 31.79 -7.30 10.23
C VAL A 653 31.57 -8.26 11.39
N ASP A 654 31.56 -7.77 12.63
CA ASP A 654 31.32 -8.59 13.83
C ASP A 654 29.83 -8.68 14.20
N PHE A 655 29.49 -9.57 15.15
CA PHE A 655 28.10 -9.81 15.58
C PHE A 655 27.43 -8.53 16.10
N GLU A 656 28.12 -7.75 16.92
CA GLU A 656 27.57 -6.51 17.48
C GLU A 656 27.36 -5.44 16.41
N THR A 657 28.23 -5.36 15.40
CA THR A 657 28.02 -4.48 14.26
C THR A 657 26.83 -4.93 13.42
N MET A 658 26.66 -6.23 13.18
CA MET A 658 25.46 -6.75 12.49
C MET A 658 24.20 -6.47 13.29
N ARG A 659 24.22 -6.72 14.60
CA ARG A 659 23.12 -6.41 15.51
C ARG A 659 22.78 -4.94 15.49
N ARG A 660 23.77 -4.06 15.60
CA ARG A 660 23.58 -2.61 15.51
C ARG A 660 23.00 -2.19 14.16
N VAL A 661 23.49 -2.73 13.03
CA VAL A 661 22.94 -2.44 11.70
C VAL A 661 21.50 -2.92 11.55
N ILE A 662 21.16 -4.10 12.07
CA ILE A 662 19.80 -4.64 12.00
C ILE A 662 18.87 -3.87 12.94
N VAL A 663 19.25 -3.65 14.19
CA VAL A 663 18.42 -3.00 15.21
C VAL A 663 18.25 -1.51 14.92
N GLU A 664 19.32 -0.82 14.55
CA GLU A 664 19.38 0.65 14.47
C GLU A 664 19.49 1.18 13.03
N GLY A 665 19.61 0.30 12.03
CA GLY A 665 19.69 0.65 10.61
C GLY A 665 21.10 1.01 10.12
N GLY A 666 21.23 1.24 8.81
CA GLY A 666 22.53 1.55 8.18
C GLY A 666 23.26 2.77 8.74
N PRO A 667 22.57 3.90 9.01
CA PRO A 667 23.22 5.09 9.56
C PRO A 667 23.93 4.87 10.90
N ALA A 668 23.45 3.93 11.72
CA ALA A 668 24.06 3.60 13.01
C ALA A 668 25.45 2.94 12.88
N ALA A 669 25.80 2.48 11.69
CA ALA A 669 27.12 1.94 11.36
C ALA A 669 27.82 2.70 10.21
N ASN A 670 27.44 3.95 9.95
CA ASN A 670 27.93 4.76 8.81
C ASN A 670 27.69 4.10 7.44
N LEU A 671 26.61 3.34 7.30
CA LEU A 671 26.15 2.72 6.05
C LEU A 671 24.96 3.49 5.46
N SER A 672 24.47 3.04 4.30
CA SER A 672 23.36 3.67 3.57
C SER A 672 22.14 3.95 4.46
N PRO A 673 21.54 5.15 4.39
CA PRO A 673 20.30 5.46 5.11
C PRO A 673 19.08 4.73 4.57
N LEU A 674 19.21 4.06 3.42
CA LEU A 674 18.18 3.20 2.85
C LEU A 674 18.15 1.81 3.50
N MET A 675 19.13 1.45 4.36
CA MET A 675 19.07 0.23 5.18
C MET A 675 18.18 0.49 6.41
N PRO A 676 16.95 -0.08 6.48
CA PRO A 676 15.98 0.24 7.52
C PRO A 676 16.41 -0.29 8.89
N SER A 677 15.84 0.27 9.96
CA SER A 677 16.02 -0.24 11.32
C SER A 677 14.91 -1.25 11.64
N TRP A 678 15.25 -2.31 12.39
CA TRP A 678 14.34 -3.42 12.68
C TRP A 678 14.12 -3.65 14.18
N GLY A 679 14.82 -2.93 15.06
CA GLY A 679 14.80 -3.17 16.52
C GLY A 679 13.46 -2.98 17.23
N HIS A 680 12.49 -2.35 16.57
CA HIS A 680 11.13 -2.13 17.08
C HIS A 680 10.10 -3.08 16.43
N LEU A 681 10.52 -3.87 15.42
CA LEU A 681 9.70 -4.87 14.72
C LEU A 681 10.08 -6.29 15.13
N LEU A 682 11.37 -6.51 15.32
CA LEU A 682 11.95 -7.79 15.65
C LEU A 682 12.24 -7.85 17.14
N THR A 683 11.87 -8.96 17.77
CA THR A 683 12.34 -9.35 19.08
C THR A 683 13.84 -9.61 19.06
N ASP A 684 14.45 -9.61 20.24
CA ASP A 684 15.87 -9.90 20.38
C ASP A 684 16.24 -11.28 19.81
N ASP A 685 15.38 -12.28 19.98
CA ASP A 685 15.58 -13.62 19.44
C ASP A 685 15.48 -13.65 17.90
N GLU A 686 14.57 -12.86 17.32
CA GLU A 686 14.46 -12.69 15.86
C GLU A 686 15.71 -12.01 15.27
N VAL A 687 16.24 -10.97 15.94
CA VAL A 687 17.48 -10.30 15.52
C VAL A 687 18.67 -11.25 15.60
N VAL A 688 18.81 -11.97 16.71
CA VAL A 688 19.88 -12.96 16.88
C VAL A 688 19.78 -14.06 15.82
N GLY A 689 18.56 -14.52 15.53
CA GLY A 689 18.30 -15.48 14.46
C GLY A 689 18.70 -14.95 13.09
N LEU A 690 18.34 -13.71 12.73
CA LEU A 690 18.74 -13.10 11.46
C LEU A 690 20.25 -12.99 11.31
N ILE A 691 20.97 -12.62 12.39
CA ILE A 691 22.43 -12.56 12.34
C ILE A 691 22.99 -13.96 12.10
N ARG A 692 22.46 -14.99 12.77
CA ARG A 692 22.87 -16.39 12.52
C ARG A 692 22.61 -16.80 11.07
N LEU A 693 21.46 -16.46 10.51
CA LEU A 693 21.15 -16.72 9.11
C LEU A 693 22.12 -15.98 8.16
N ILE A 694 22.46 -14.72 8.46
CA ILE A 694 23.45 -13.97 7.67
C ILE A 694 24.83 -14.64 7.70
N ARG A 695 25.22 -15.23 8.83
CA ARG A 695 26.46 -16.03 8.94
C ARG A 695 26.41 -17.37 8.20
N GLN A 696 25.22 -17.90 7.94
CA GLN A 696 25.06 -19.14 7.17
C GLN A 696 25.27 -18.93 5.66
N PHE A 697 25.25 -17.68 5.17
CA PHE A 697 25.63 -17.39 3.78
C PHE A 697 27.14 -17.57 3.51
N ASP A 698 27.99 -17.72 4.53
CA ASP A 698 29.41 -18.02 4.35
C ASP A 698 29.59 -19.40 3.70
N PRO A 699 30.14 -19.48 2.47
CA PRO A 699 30.33 -20.75 1.77
C PRO A 699 31.33 -21.69 2.47
N ASN A 700 32.08 -21.23 3.47
CA ASN A 700 33.02 -22.04 4.24
C ASN A 700 32.43 -22.56 5.56
N ASN A 701 31.16 -22.23 5.88
CA ASN A 701 30.52 -22.65 7.11
C ASN A 701 29.89 -24.04 6.93
N GLU A 702 30.70 -25.09 7.09
CA GLU A 702 30.31 -26.51 6.99
C GLU A 702 29.46 -27.00 8.19
N SER A 703 28.30 -26.38 8.45
CA SER A 703 27.43 -26.82 9.56
C SER A 703 26.01 -27.26 9.21
N ASP A 704 25.63 -27.40 7.92
CA ASP A 704 24.34 -28.08 7.62
C ASP A 704 24.13 -28.67 6.21
N GLN A 705 25.19 -28.92 5.43
CA GLN A 705 25.04 -29.69 4.17
C GLN A 705 24.91 -31.22 4.39
N GLY A 706 24.22 -31.66 5.44
CA GLY A 706 24.18 -33.08 5.78
C GLY A 706 23.16 -33.51 6.84
N ALA A 707 21.87 -33.33 6.57
CA ALA A 707 20.82 -34.24 7.04
C ALA A 707 19.66 -34.17 6.03
N GLY A 708 19.38 -35.31 5.40
CA GLY A 708 18.35 -35.45 4.36
C GLY A 708 16.96 -35.76 4.90
#